data_AF-A0A4Y7JT57-F1
#
_entry.id   AF-A0A4Y7JT57-F1
#
_cell.length_a   1.000
_cell.length_b   1.000
_cell.length_c   1.000
_cell.angle_alpha   90.00
_cell.angle_beta   90.00
_cell.angle_gamma   90.00
#
_symmetry.space_group_name_H-M   'P 1'
#
loop_
_entity.id
_entity.type
_entity.pdbx_description
1 polymer ?
#
loop_
_entity_poly.entity_id
_entity_poly.type
_entity_poly.pdbx_seq_one_letter_code
_entity_poly.pdbx_strand_id
1 'polypeptide(L)'
;MAFSIAIDSGLRSSIFFFLIFKTLLILPITADSISFNFPNFTPPVSEINFQNDSHFGNDNGAIELTKNSADDNLSWSVGWATYSEPIQLWDATTGRLTDFETHFSFIIKSLDETFFGDGVTFFLAPFGRKVPPESSGGRLGLMSRGVVETNMTTNRFVAVEFDTWRNDLWDHPSPDHVGIDINSVVSVANVSWNSSLKDGRTANAWVSYNSTTHNLSVFLTYADNPVFDGDSILHYITDLTKVLAEKVMVGFSASTGVGYETHKLLSWEFNSNLENDEARIEITNKGKDRSVGLVVGLVVGFVILGVGLGFALLIWWKKRGGSSRNIHPETENSDMDNEFVKGTGPKRFSYNELVRATSNFDEEGKLGEGGFGGVYKGCLREKNLKIAVKRVSRGSKQGKKEYQSEVRIISQLRHRNLVQLIGWCHERDELLLVYEFMPNRSLDKHLFRGESILTWEIRYKVALGLASALLYQHEEWEQCVVHRDIKSSNVMLDSNFNAKLGDFGLARLVDHDLGSQTTVLAGTMGYLAPECIMTLKSSKESDVYSFGIVALEIACGRKPDEVALGLSLVEWVWGLYGRGKIMKASDERLAMDFNELEMEHLIIVGFWCAHPDSKSRPSATQVLNVLKFESPLPKLPREIPTPIYLPTGTIMPLLHTTNSISFSFPNFPIYDLRISLENDSTRGDNNVIELTPNLDKAVRGSVGRATYSEPIKLWNATTGRVIDFVTHFSFMVTRTNLSNYGDGISFFLAPSGSKVPPRSSGGYLALFDRMNAEKKLPTNQIVAVEFDTFQNPWDPSTDHVGINVNSIISDAYVALENNSIKSGRTANAWVSYNSSKKNLSVYLTSDDNPVFNGNSILYHIIDLSKVLPERITVGFSASTGWSAEIHRLISWQFDSSNLEIGEGKAELSKRKESRIGLVVGLVVGLGVLGCGI
;
A
#
# COMPACT_ATOMS: atom_id res chain seq x y z
N MET A 1 68.08 0.44 -65.72
CA MET A 1 67.70 1.52 -64.78
C MET A 1 67.12 0.81 -63.56
N ALA A 2 67.92 0.72 -62.49
CA ALA A 2 67.73 -0.19 -61.36
C ALA A 2 67.72 0.61 -60.03
N PHE A 3 67.19 -0.03 -58.99
CA PHE A 3 67.18 0.30 -57.55
C PHE A 3 66.06 1.19 -56.96
N SER A 4 65.09 0.48 -56.35
CA SER A 4 64.70 0.48 -54.92
C SER A 4 64.03 1.71 -54.27
N ILE A 5 62.82 1.44 -53.72
CA ILE A 5 62.13 1.90 -52.48
C ILE A 5 60.62 1.75 -52.80
N ALA A 6 59.98 0.63 -52.45
CA ALA A 6 59.46 0.25 -51.13
C ALA A 6 58.11 0.92 -50.80
N ILE A 7 57.10 0.06 -50.61
CA ILE A 7 55.92 0.24 -49.75
C ILE A 7 55.03 1.43 -50.11
N ASP A 8 53.99 1.20 -50.94
CA ASP A 8 52.62 1.59 -50.55
C ASP A 8 51.54 1.09 -51.53
N SER A 9 51.20 -0.20 -51.47
CA SER A 9 49.92 -0.69 -52.02
C SER A 9 49.10 -1.42 -50.96
N GLY A 10 49.43 -1.16 -49.69
CA GLY A 10 48.61 -1.49 -48.51
C GLY A 10 47.60 -0.41 -48.14
N LEU A 11 47.65 0.79 -48.74
CA LEU A 11 46.81 1.92 -48.32
C LEU A 11 45.42 2.05 -48.96
N ARG A 12 45.13 1.41 -50.10
CA ARG A 12 43.77 1.53 -50.72
C ARG A 12 42.79 0.42 -50.33
N SER A 13 43.28 -0.69 -49.79
CA SER A 13 42.41 -1.73 -49.20
C SER A 13 42.20 -1.51 -47.69
N SER A 14 43.16 -0.90 -47.00
CA SER A 14 43.04 -0.62 -45.56
C SER A 14 42.17 0.60 -45.24
N ILE A 15 42.02 1.58 -46.12
CA ILE A 15 41.09 2.71 -45.89
C ILE A 15 39.62 2.29 -46.06
N PHE A 16 39.35 1.29 -46.89
CA PHE A 16 37.99 0.75 -47.04
C PHE A 16 37.62 -0.19 -45.88
N PHE A 17 38.59 -0.92 -45.31
CA PHE A 17 38.38 -1.71 -44.10
C PHE A 17 38.33 -0.86 -42.81
N PHE A 18 39.05 0.26 -42.74
CA PHE A 18 38.98 1.18 -41.58
C PHE A 18 37.72 2.05 -41.55
N LEU A 19 37.03 2.29 -42.68
CA LEU A 19 35.74 2.99 -42.68
C LEU A 19 34.55 2.08 -42.35
N ILE A 20 34.64 0.78 -42.65
CA ILE A 20 33.60 -0.20 -42.30
C ILE A 20 33.72 -0.63 -40.82
N PHE A 21 34.92 -0.57 -40.23
CA PHE A 21 35.08 -0.79 -38.78
C PHE A 21 34.76 0.42 -37.90
N LYS A 22 34.56 1.62 -38.49
CA LYS A 22 34.09 2.82 -37.76
C LYS A 22 32.59 3.08 -37.85
N THR A 23 31.84 2.22 -38.52
CA THR A 23 30.36 2.29 -38.57
C THR A 23 29.68 1.08 -37.93
N LEU A 24 30.45 0.22 -37.26
CA LEU A 24 29.96 -0.88 -36.42
C LEU A 24 30.14 -0.64 -34.92
N LEU A 25 30.07 0.64 -34.51
CA LEU A 25 30.07 1.09 -33.12
C LEU A 25 29.02 2.19 -32.97
N ILE A 26 27.78 1.85 -33.30
CA ILE A 26 26.62 2.43 -32.65
C ILE A 26 25.83 1.24 -32.13
N LEU A 27 26.25 0.76 -30.96
CA LEU A 27 25.35 0.02 -30.09
C LEU A 27 24.14 0.95 -29.87
N PRO A 28 22.90 0.56 -30.21
CA PRO A 28 21.77 1.19 -29.56
C PRO A 28 21.91 0.84 -28.07
N ILE A 29 22.04 1.89 -27.27
CA ILE A 29 22.02 1.82 -25.81
C ILE A 29 20.72 1.10 -25.43
N THR A 30 20.85 -0.11 -24.90
CA THR A 30 19.76 -0.75 -24.16
C THR A 30 19.58 0.08 -22.88
N ALA A 31 18.48 0.81 -22.77
CA ALA A 31 18.08 1.41 -21.51
C ALA A 31 17.09 0.47 -20.82
N ASP A 32 17.67 -0.48 -20.10
CA ASP A 32 17.04 -1.22 -19.01
C ASP A 32 16.68 -0.25 -17.86
N SER A 33 16.03 -0.73 -16.80
CA SER A 33 15.88 -0.02 -15.51
C SER A 33 17.10 0.86 -15.22
N ILE A 34 16.94 2.19 -15.13
CA ILE A 34 18.09 3.08 -14.99
C ILE A 34 18.62 3.01 -13.56
N SER A 35 19.84 2.51 -13.44
CA SER A 35 20.59 2.43 -12.19
C SER A 35 21.99 2.97 -12.44
N PHE A 36 22.42 3.95 -11.64
CA PHE A 36 23.81 4.41 -11.62
C PHE A 36 24.25 4.67 -10.19
N ASN A 37 25.56 4.55 -9.96
CA ASN A 37 26.17 4.78 -8.67
C ASN A 37 27.53 5.46 -8.84
N PHE A 38 27.61 6.70 -8.38
CA PHE A 38 28.81 7.51 -8.27
C PHE A 38 29.22 7.57 -6.79
N PRO A 39 30.07 6.64 -6.29
CA PRO A 39 30.55 6.70 -4.92
C PRO A 39 31.48 7.91 -4.67
N ASN A 40 32.05 8.46 -5.74
CA ASN A 40 32.78 9.73 -5.81
C ASN A 40 32.77 10.26 -7.26
N PHE A 41 33.23 11.49 -7.46
CA PHE A 41 33.31 12.14 -8.77
C PHE A 41 34.77 12.35 -9.20
N THR A 42 35.45 11.28 -9.63
CA THR A 42 36.80 11.36 -10.22
C THR A 42 36.74 11.60 -11.73
N PRO A 43 37.27 12.73 -12.26
CA PRO A 43 37.28 12.98 -13.70
C PRO A 43 38.13 11.95 -14.47
N PRO A 44 37.75 11.59 -15.72
CA PRO A 44 36.60 12.10 -16.46
C PRO A 44 35.33 11.29 -16.18
N VAL A 45 34.26 11.96 -15.72
CA VAL A 45 32.91 11.38 -15.68
C VAL A 45 32.12 11.99 -16.84
N SER A 46 31.99 11.26 -17.96
CA SER A 46 31.24 11.73 -19.15
C SER A 46 29.72 11.74 -18.96
N GLU A 47 29.24 11.17 -17.85
CA GLU A 47 27.83 10.92 -17.54
C GLU A 47 27.18 12.07 -16.75
N ILE A 48 27.93 13.12 -16.41
CA ILE A 48 27.44 14.32 -15.71
C ILE A 48 27.60 15.55 -16.60
N ASN A 49 26.50 16.26 -16.82
CA ASN A 49 26.47 17.55 -17.50
C ASN A 49 26.45 18.69 -16.48
N PHE A 50 27.33 19.67 -16.67
CA PHE A 50 27.38 20.90 -15.88
C PHE A 50 26.74 22.08 -16.64
N GLN A 51 26.05 22.95 -15.91
CA GLN A 51 25.57 24.24 -16.42
C GLN A 51 25.93 25.37 -15.45
N ASN A 52 26.17 26.56 -16.01
CA ASN A 52 26.64 27.75 -15.28
C ASN A 52 27.89 27.46 -14.43
N ASP A 53 27.83 27.69 -13.11
CA ASP A 53 29.01 27.72 -12.25
C ASP A 53 29.43 26.35 -11.71
N SER A 54 28.67 25.28 -11.98
CA SER A 54 29.00 23.95 -11.47
C SER A 54 30.22 23.35 -12.18
N HIS A 55 31.13 22.68 -11.45
CA HIS A 55 32.30 22.03 -12.02
C HIS A 55 32.81 20.87 -11.14
N PHE A 56 33.76 20.07 -11.64
CA PHE A 56 34.48 19.13 -10.79
C PHE A 56 35.37 19.87 -9.79
N GLY A 57 35.34 19.47 -8.53
CA GLY A 57 36.19 20.04 -7.48
C GLY A 57 37.67 19.70 -7.69
N ASN A 58 38.54 20.59 -7.21
CA ASN A 58 40.00 20.44 -7.33
C ASN A 58 40.57 19.24 -6.56
N ASP A 59 39.84 18.71 -5.58
CA ASP A 59 40.27 17.62 -4.68
C ASP A 59 39.99 16.20 -5.24
N ASN A 60 39.68 16.06 -6.54
CA ASN A 60 39.49 14.77 -7.24
C ASN A 60 38.49 13.79 -6.60
N GLY A 61 37.30 14.26 -6.22
CA GLY A 61 36.26 13.34 -5.72
C GLY A 61 34.88 13.91 -5.47
N ALA A 62 34.66 15.21 -5.72
CA ALA A 62 33.38 15.88 -5.48
C ALA A 62 33.02 16.81 -6.65
N ILE A 63 31.73 17.09 -6.80
CA ILE A 63 31.20 18.14 -7.67
C ILE A 63 30.96 19.39 -6.84
N GLU A 64 31.40 20.53 -7.33
CA GLU A 64 31.07 21.84 -6.79
C GLU A 64 29.86 22.36 -7.56
N LEU A 65 28.73 22.57 -6.87
CA LEU A 65 27.48 23.00 -7.50
C LEU A 65 27.42 24.52 -7.71
N THR A 66 28.19 25.29 -6.94
CA THR A 66 28.40 26.73 -7.10
C THR A 66 29.89 27.04 -7.12
N LYS A 67 30.27 28.30 -7.39
CA LYS A 67 31.66 28.75 -7.25
C LYS A 67 32.20 28.43 -5.85
N ASN A 68 33.48 28.05 -5.77
CA ASN A 68 34.11 27.58 -4.53
C ASN A 68 35.49 28.21 -4.23
N SER A 69 35.96 29.17 -5.05
CA SER A 69 37.25 29.84 -4.85
C SER A 69 37.10 31.12 -4.03
N ALA A 70 38.00 31.34 -3.05
CA ALA A 70 38.01 32.55 -2.24
C ALA A 70 38.30 33.83 -3.05
N ASP A 71 38.97 33.69 -4.20
CA ASP A 71 39.28 34.80 -5.11
C ASP A 71 38.13 35.14 -6.07
N ASP A 72 37.11 34.27 -6.16
CA ASP A 72 35.93 34.48 -6.99
C ASP A 72 34.82 35.18 -6.21
N ASN A 73 33.98 35.95 -6.90
CA ASN A 73 32.75 36.45 -6.29
C ASN A 73 31.75 35.30 -6.11
N LEU A 74 31.61 34.85 -4.86
CA LEU A 74 30.73 33.75 -4.45
C LEU A 74 29.26 34.14 -4.34
N SER A 75 28.93 35.44 -4.38
CA SER A 75 27.54 35.91 -4.39
C SER A 75 26.88 35.67 -5.74
N TRP A 76 25.56 35.45 -5.73
CA TRP A 76 24.72 35.26 -6.92
C TRP A 76 25.16 34.12 -7.85
N SER A 77 25.84 33.10 -7.32
CA SER A 77 26.27 31.92 -8.06
C SER A 77 25.10 30.95 -8.24
N VAL A 78 25.06 30.27 -9.39
CA VAL A 78 24.07 29.23 -9.68
C VAL A 78 24.74 28.15 -10.51
N GLY A 79 24.54 26.89 -10.19
CA GLY A 79 25.00 25.80 -11.05
C GLY A 79 24.13 24.55 -10.96
N TRP A 80 24.09 23.81 -12.07
CA TRP A 80 23.38 22.54 -12.17
C TRP A 80 24.34 21.41 -12.55
N ALA A 81 24.29 20.32 -11.81
CA ALA A 81 24.94 19.06 -12.17
C ALA A 81 23.86 18.00 -12.42
N THR A 82 23.77 17.50 -13.65
CA THR A 82 22.67 16.63 -14.08
C THR A 82 23.17 15.39 -14.78
N TYR A 83 22.48 14.27 -14.59
CA TYR A 83 22.79 13.04 -15.31
C TYR A 83 22.61 13.26 -16.82
N SER A 84 23.52 12.71 -17.63
CA SER A 84 23.64 13.09 -19.04
C SER A 84 22.50 12.57 -19.92
N GLU A 85 21.90 11.43 -19.53
CA GLU A 85 20.85 10.76 -20.29
C GLU A 85 19.45 11.03 -19.70
N PRO A 86 18.40 11.04 -20.53
CA PRO A 86 17.02 11.20 -20.05
C PRO A 86 16.56 9.97 -19.27
N ILE A 87 15.86 10.23 -18.15
CA ILE A 87 15.17 9.19 -17.37
C ILE A 87 13.72 9.10 -17.81
N GLN A 88 13.28 7.91 -18.22
CA GLN A 88 11.87 7.63 -18.45
C GLN A 88 11.16 7.56 -17.10
N LEU A 89 10.40 8.59 -16.76
CA LEU A 89 9.64 8.67 -15.52
C LEU A 89 8.31 7.94 -15.63
N TRP A 90 7.61 8.09 -16.75
CA TRP A 90 6.36 7.39 -17.05
C TRP A 90 6.15 7.25 -18.54
N ASP A 91 5.32 6.30 -18.95
CA ASP A 91 4.99 6.00 -20.34
C ASP A 91 3.54 6.41 -20.64
N ALA A 92 3.33 7.33 -21.58
CA ALA A 92 1.98 7.81 -21.93
C ALA A 92 1.12 6.78 -22.67
N THR A 93 1.73 5.79 -23.32
CA THR A 93 1.05 4.71 -24.02
C THR A 93 0.49 3.69 -23.04
N THR A 94 1.28 3.29 -22.04
CA THR A 94 0.87 2.30 -21.03
C THR A 94 0.24 2.93 -19.78
N GLY A 95 0.49 4.21 -19.53
CA GLY A 95 0.14 4.90 -18.28
C GLY A 95 0.95 4.43 -17.07
N ARG A 96 2.06 3.71 -17.29
CA ARG A 96 2.91 3.15 -16.23
C ARG A 96 3.90 4.22 -15.77
N LEU A 97 3.92 4.48 -14.46
CA LEU A 97 4.82 5.42 -13.78
C LEU A 97 5.90 4.62 -13.04
N THR A 98 7.13 5.14 -13.02
CA THR A 98 8.26 4.47 -12.38
C THR A 98 8.28 4.70 -10.87
N ASP A 99 8.68 3.69 -10.10
CA ASP A 99 9.25 3.93 -8.78
C ASP A 99 10.71 4.35 -8.97
N PHE A 100 11.18 5.26 -8.11
CA PHE A 100 12.61 5.55 -8.06
C PHE A 100 13.08 5.74 -6.62
N GLU A 101 14.36 5.50 -6.42
CA GLU A 101 15.07 5.80 -5.20
C GLU A 101 16.41 6.42 -5.58
N THR A 102 16.77 7.51 -4.90
CA THR A 102 18.09 8.10 -5.03
C THR A 102 18.69 8.33 -3.66
N HIS A 103 19.98 8.06 -3.56
CA HIS A 103 20.78 8.29 -2.37
C HIS A 103 21.98 9.14 -2.75
N PHE A 104 22.23 10.21 -2.02
CA PHE A 104 23.36 11.09 -2.29
C PHE A 104 23.91 11.69 -1.00
N SER A 105 25.23 11.91 -1.01
CA SER A 105 25.91 12.61 0.07
C SER A 105 26.36 13.98 -0.41
N PHE A 106 26.18 15.00 0.41
CA PHE A 106 26.55 16.38 0.07
C PHE A 106 27.05 17.15 1.30
N ILE A 107 27.74 18.26 1.07
CA ILE A 107 28.19 19.20 2.09
C ILE A 107 27.70 20.59 1.70
N ILE A 108 27.04 21.26 2.65
CA ILE A 108 26.85 22.70 2.60
C ILE A 108 27.72 23.30 3.70
N LYS A 109 28.56 24.28 3.34
CA LYS A 109 29.46 24.92 4.28
C LYS A 109 29.37 26.43 4.14
N SER A 110 28.83 27.06 5.16
CA SER A 110 28.90 28.50 5.30
C SER A 110 30.36 28.95 5.52
N LEU A 111 30.72 30.04 4.85
CA LEU A 111 32.00 30.73 5.04
C LEU A 111 31.87 31.92 6.02
N ASP A 112 30.64 32.34 6.32
CA ASP A 112 30.28 33.39 7.29
C ASP A 112 29.03 32.98 8.07
N GLU A 113 29.14 32.82 9.38
CA GLU A 113 28.04 32.38 10.27
C GLU A 113 26.84 33.35 10.29
N THR A 114 27.02 34.58 9.81
CA THR A 114 25.98 35.62 9.79
C THR A 114 25.44 35.92 8.38
N PHE A 115 26.07 35.39 7.33
CA PHE A 115 25.76 35.77 5.94
C PHE A 115 26.05 34.64 4.93
N PHE A 116 25.14 33.66 4.86
CA PHE A 116 25.26 32.42 4.09
C PHE A 116 24.41 32.39 2.80
N GLY A 117 24.57 31.35 1.99
CA GLY A 117 23.82 31.14 0.75
C GLY A 117 22.44 30.53 0.99
N ASP A 118 21.82 30.01 -0.07
CA ASP A 118 20.41 29.59 -0.09
C ASP A 118 20.23 28.06 -0.24
N GLY A 119 21.32 27.28 -0.35
CA GLY A 119 21.27 25.82 -0.26
C GLY A 119 21.25 25.03 -1.57
N VAL A 120 20.83 23.76 -1.45
CA VAL A 120 20.92 22.72 -2.51
C VAL A 120 19.56 22.08 -2.74
N THR A 121 19.27 21.70 -3.98
CA THR A 121 18.09 20.93 -4.36
C THR A 121 18.46 19.69 -5.16
N PHE A 122 17.79 18.58 -4.89
CA PHE A 122 17.67 17.48 -5.85
C PHE A 122 16.38 17.70 -6.65
N PHE A 123 16.45 17.68 -7.99
CA PHE A 123 15.29 18.00 -8.81
C PHE A 123 15.07 17.02 -9.98
N LEU A 124 13.80 16.94 -10.39
CA LEU A 124 13.32 16.35 -11.62
C LEU A 124 12.68 17.44 -12.48
N ALA A 125 13.08 17.54 -13.74
CA ALA A 125 12.54 18.53 -14.68
C ALA A 125 12.47 17.97 -16.11
N PRO A 126 11.70 18.57 -17.04
CA PRO A 126 11.71 18.17 -18.44
C PRO A 126 13.13 18.10 -19.00
N PHE A 127 13.46 17.01 -19.69
CA PHE A 127 14.80 16.80 -20.24
C PHE A 127 15.21 17.92 -21.21
N GLY A 128 16.44 18.41 -21.07
CA GLY A 128 16.98 19.50 -21.87
C GLY A 128 16.67 20.91 -21.36
N ARG A 129 15.99 21.05 -20.21
CA ARG A 129 15.80 22.35 -19.55
C ARG A 129 17.15 22.99 -19.20
N LYS A 130 17.21 24.32 -19.36
CA LYS A 130 18.36 25.15 -19.01
C LYS A 130 18.11 25.88 -17.70
N VAL A 131 19.19 26.24 -17.01
CA VAL A 131 19.14 27.08 -15.81
C VAL A 131 18.34 28.36 -16.13
N PRO A 132 17.26 28.68 -15.40
CA PRO A 132 16.47 29.86 -15.67
C PRO A 132 17.29 31.15 -15.46
N PRO A 133 17.07 32.22 -16.24
CA PRO A 133 17.74 33.49 -15.99
C PRO A 133 17.32 34.08 -14.65
N GLU A 134 18.25 34.77 -13.97
CA GLU A 134 18.03 35.42 -12.67
C GLU A 134 17.44 34.47 -11.59
N SER A 135 17.97 33.26 -11.52
CA SER A 135 17.51 32.19 -10.62
C SER A 135 18.35 32.00 -9.35
N SER A 136 19.23 32.95 -9.05
CA SER A 136 20.02 33.00 -7.82
C SER A 136 19.20 33.44 -6.60
N GLY A 137 19.75 33.24 -5.41
CA GLY A 137 19.07 33.43 -4.13
C GLY A 137 18.10 32.28 -3.82
N GLY A 138 17.08 32.58 -3.02
CA GLY A 138 15.94 31.72 -2.66
C GLY A 138 15.05 31.18 -3.78
N ARG A 139 15.56 31.19 -5.01
CA ARG A 139 14.96 30.54 -6.18
C ARG A 139 15.66 29.23 -6.50
N LEU A 140 16.73 28.92 -5.78
CA LEU A 140 17.46 27.65 -5.78
C LEU A 140 17.94 27.19 -7.16
N GLY A 141 18.12 28.13 -8.11
CA GLY A 141 18.41 27.82 -9.51
C GLY A 141 17.26 27.18 -10.29
N LEU A 142 16.03 27.12 -9.75
CA LEU A 142 14.87 26.44 -10.33
C LEU A 142 13.83 27.38 -10.96
N MET A 143 13.82 28.67 -10.58
CA MET A 143 12.84 29.66 -11.04
C MET A 143 13.46 31.02 -11.39
N SER A 144 12.89 31.72 -12.37
CA SER A 144 13.29 33.09 -12.73
C SER A 144 12.67 34.15 -11.82
N ARG A 145 13.38 35.27 -11.65
CA ARG A 145 12.89 36.44 -10.92
C ARG A 145 11.55 36.98 -11.50
N GLY A 146 10.56 37.18 -10.63
CA GLY A 146 9.25 37.75 -10.98
C GLY A 146 8.10 36.73 -11.13
N VAL A 147 8.39 35.43 -11.07
CA VAL A 147 7.38 34.36 -11.10
C VAL A 147 7.21 33.78 -9.69
N VAL A 148 6.78 34.61 -8.73
CA VAL A 148 6.54 34.14 -7.35
C VAL A 148 5.09 33.69 -7.15
N GLU A 149 4.16 34.21 -7.96
CA GLU A 149 2.75 33.86 -7.88
C GLU A 149 2.19 33.72 -9.28
N THR A 150 1.95 32.48 -9.70
CA THR A 150 0.82 32.00 -10.52
C THR A 150 1.22 30.70 -11.20
N ASN A 151 0.30 29.76 -11.14
CA ASN A 151 0.32 28.41 -11.70
C ASN A 151 0.44 28.46 -13.24
N MET A 152 1.61 28.87 -13.75
CA MET A 152 1.90 28.85 -15.18
C MET A 152 2.33 27.44 -15.56
N THR A 153 1.65 26.87 -16.54
CA THR A 153 1.92 25.56 -17.16
C THR A 153 3.34 25.37 -17.73
N THR A 154 4.20 26.39 -17.58
CA THR A 154 5.60 26.49 -18.02
C THR A 154 6.62 26.09 -16.95
N ASN A 155 6.28 26.14 -15.65
CA ASN A 155 7.20 25.80 -14.56
C ASN A 155 7.04 24.34 -14.15
N ARG A 156 7.51 23.40 -14.97
CA ARG A 156 7.40 21.96 -14.65
C ARG A 156 8.65 21.47 -13.95
N PHE A 157 8.58 21.25 -12.64
CA PHE A 157 9.61 20.57 -11.87
C PHE A 157 9.05 20.02 -10.56
N VAL A 158 9.74 19.01 -10.03
CA VAL A 158 9.60 18.56 -8.64
C VAL A 158 10.99 18.60 -8.02
N ALA A 159 11.12 19.16 -6.83
CA ALA A 159 12.41 19.22 -6.16
C ALA A 159 12.29 18.86 -4.67
N VAL A 160 13.40 18.38 -4.11
CA VAL A 160 13.63 18.28 -2.68
C VAL A 160 14.69 19.30 -2.34
N GLU A 161 14.33 20.30 -1.55
CA GLU A 161 15.21 21.39 -1.14
C GLU A 161 15.83 21.13 0.23
N PHE A 162 17.09 21.52 0.36
CA PHE A 162 17.87 21.61 1.60
C PHE A 162 18.25 23.08 1.74
N ASP A 163 17.28 23.88 2.17
CA ASP A 163 17.37 25.32 2.22
C ASP A 163 18.08 25.76 3.51
N THR A 164 18.98 26.72 3.35
CA THR A 164 19.83 27.26 4.41
C THR A 164 19.52 28.72 4.72
N TRP A 165 18.65 29.37 3.94
CA TRP A 165 18.29 30.78 4.05
C TRP A 165 16.79 31.01 4.15
N ARG A 166 16.36 31.68 5.22
CA ARG A 166 14.95 32.09 5.35
C ARG A 166 14.59 33.24 4.41
N ASN A 167 13.74 32.99 3.43
CA ASN A 167 12.97 34.00 2.70
C ASN A 167 11.62 34.23 3.39
N ASP A 168 11.49 35.35 4.11
CA ASP A 168 10.29 35.70 4.90
C ASP A 168 8.94 35.71 4.16
N LEU A 169 8.94 35.70 2.83
CA LEU A 169 7.73 35.69 2.00
C LEU A 169 7.14 34.30 1.77
N TRP A 170 7.92 33.23 1.93
CA TRP A 170 7.45 31.85 1.71
C TRP A 170 8.09 30.79 2.60
N ASP A 171 9.17 31.09 3.32
CA ASP A 171 9.79 30.16 4.28
C ASP A 171 9.24 30.39 5.68
N HIS A 172 8.40 29.44 6.12
CA HIS A 172 7.89 29.36 7.47
C HIS A 172 8.11 27.95 8.02
N PRO A 173 8.75 27.76 9.20
CA PRO A 173 9.24 28.76 10.18
C PRO A 173 10.77 28.88 10.38
N SER A 174 11.64 28.09 9.72
CA SER A 174 13.09 28.00 10.00
C SER A 174 13.95 28.42 8.78
N PRO A 175 15.15 29.00 8.97
CA PRO A 175 16.13 29.20 7.89
C PRO A 175 16.80 27.91 7.43
N ASP A 176 16.86 26.90 8.27
CA ASP A 176 17.34 25.57 7.89
C ASP A 176 16.11 24.65 7.80
N HIS A 177 15.72 24.26 6.59
CA HIS A 177 14.61 23.32 6.36
C HIS A 177 14.86 22.37 5.20
N VAL A 178 14.18 21.23 5.26
CA VAL A 178 14.07 20.29 4.15
C VAL A 178 12.66 20.41 3.59
N GLY A 179 12.53 20.56 2.29
CA GLY A 179 11.26 20.85 1.63
C GLY A 179 10.99 20.00 0.40
N ILE A 180 9.72 19.84 0.03
CA ILE A 180 9.26 19.24 -1.22
C ILE A 180 8.56 20.33 -2.03
N ASP A 181 9.07 20.59 -3.22
CA ASP A 181 8.62 21.62 -4.14
C ASP A 181 7.92 21.03 -5.35
N ILE A 182 6.79 21.63 -5.74
CA ILE A 182 6.04 21.24 -6.94
C ILE A 182 5.71 22.48 -7.76
N ASN A 183 6.38 22.65 -8.89
CA ASN A 183 6.21 23.77 -9.82
C ASN A 183 6.39 25.18 -9.21
N SER A 184 6.89 25.24 -7.99
CA SER A 184 7.03 26.41 -7.13
C SER A 184 8.19 26.16 -6.17
N VAL A 185 8.92 27.22 -5.80
CA VAL A 185 9.92 27.20 -4.71
C VAL A 185 9.27 27.37 -3.33
N VAL A 186 7.94 27.42 -3.29
CA VAL A 186 7.19 27.32 -2.04
C VAL A 186 6.87 25.86 -1.80
N SER A 187 7.54 25.28 -0.81
CA SER A 187 7.37 23.89 -0.40
C SER A 187 5.91 23.54 -0.13
N VAL A 188 5.42 22.47 -0.77
CA VAL A 188 4.11 21.86 -0.47
C VAL A 188 4.13 21.04 0.82
N ALA A 189 5.33 20.64 1.25
CA ALA A 189 5.61 20.05 2.56
C ALA A 189 7.04 20.42 2.96
N ASN A 190 7.27 20.79 4.22
CA ASN A 190 8.62 21.04 4.74
C ASN A 190 8.76 20.59 6.19
N VAL A 191 10.00 20.44 6.64
CA VAL A 191 10.37 20.17 8.03
C VAL A 191 11.59 21.02 8.40
N SER A 192 11.53 21.72 9.54
CA SER A 192 12.68 22.48 10.04
C SER A 192 13.78 21.54 10.50
N TRP A 193 15.02 21.81 10.10
CA TRP A 193 16.18 21.07 10.55
C TRP A 193 16.72 21.70 11.83
N ASN A 194 16.66 20.96 12.94
CA ASN A 194 17.04 21.47 14.28
C ASN A 194 18.56 21.66 14.45
N SER A 195 19.36 21.27 13.46
CA SER A 195 20.80 21.48 13.41
C SER A 195 21.11 22.41 12.22
N SER A 196 22.34 22.89 12.12
CA SER A 196 22.73 23.67 10.94
C SER A 196 22.89 22.74 9.74
N LEU A 197 22.23 23.03 8.61
CA LEU A 197 22.48 22.30 7.36
C LEU A 197 23.82 22.70 6.72
N LYS A 198 24.34 23.87 7.11
CA LYS A 198 25.49 24.60 6.53
C LYS A 198 26.76 24.57 7.38
N ASP A 199 26.88 23.62 8.30
CA ASP A 199 28.04 23.50 9.22
C ASP A 199 29.24 22.73 8.63
N GLY A 200 29.17 22.33 7.37
CA GLY A 200 30.23 21.62 6.68
C GLY A 200 30.31 20.12 6.97
N ARG A 201 29.38 19.54 7.74
CA ARG A 201 29.28 18.09 7.89
C ARG A 201 28.72 17.44 6.63
N THR A 202 29.06 16.17 6.43
CA THR A 202 28.48 15.35 5.36
C THR A 202 27.04 14.99 5.70
N ALA A 203 26.12 15.48 4.89
CA ALA A 203 24.72 15.08 4.87
C ALA A 203 24.55 13.87 3.94
N ASN A 204 23.71 12.91 4.32
CA ASN A 204 23.30 11.77 3.50
C ASN A 204 21.78 11.77 3.36
N ALA A 205 21.29 11.85 2.13
CA ALA A 205 19.87 11.98 1.83
C ALA A 205 19.37 10.82 0.96
N TRP A 206 18.19 10.31 1.30
CA TRP A 206 17.42 9.38 0.49
C TRP A 206 16.15 10.06 0.03
N VAL A 207 15.88 10.02 -1.28
CA VAL A 207 14.62 10.45 -1.87
C VAL A 207 14.03 9.26 -2.60
N SER A 208 12.85 8.80 -2.18
CA SER A 208 12.16 7.69 -2.80
C SER A 208 10.76 8.08 -3.24
N TYR A 209 10.34 7.56 -4.40
CA TYR A 209 9.02 7.75 -4.94
C TYR A 209 8.37 6.40 -5.20
N ASN A 210 7.20 6.20 -4.60
CA ASN A 210 6.36 5.02 -4.84
C ASN A 210 5.21 5.40 -5.79
N SER A 211 5.30 4.95 -7.03
CA SER A 211 4.34 5.18 -8.11
C SER A 211 2.94 4.65 -7.81
N THR A 212 2.80 3.65 -6.93
CA THR A 212 1.49 3.07 -6.55
C THR A 212 0.77 3.94 -5.52
N THR A 213 1.49 4.42 -4.51
CA THR A 213 0.92 5.29 -3.46
C THR A 213 1.02 6.77 -3.80
N HIS A 214 1.74 7.12 -4.87
CA HIS A 214 2.13 8.47 -5.24
C HIS A 214 2.94 9.18 -4.14
N ASN A 215 3.61 8.42 -3.27
CA ASN A 215 4.30 8.99 -2.12
C ASN A 215 5.75 9.34 -2.49
N LEU A 216 6.11 10.62 -2.39
CA LEU A 216 7.48 11.11 -2.45
C LEU A 216 7.99 11.32 -1.02
N SER A 217 8.97 10.52 -0.61
CA SER A 217 9.52 10.50 0.74
C SER A 217 10.97 10.96 0.76
N VAL A 218 11.36 11.67 1.81
CA VAL A 218 12.72 12.18 2.04
C VAL A 218 13.22 11.73 3.41
N PHE A 219 14.44 11.22 3.47
CA PHE A 219 15.18 10.94 4.69
C PHE A 219 16.53 11.65 4.65
N LEU A 220 16.97 12.20 5.78
CA LEU A 220 18.23 12.92 5.90
C LEU A 220 18.94 12.52 7.20
N THR A 221 20.24 12.22 7.12
CA THR A 221 21.07 11.91 8.28
C THR A 221 22.50 12.42 8.12
N TYR A 222 23.15 12.73 9.23
CA TYR A 222 24.56 13.16 9.31
C TYR A 222 25.45 12.09 9.95
N ALA A 223 25.00 10.83 9.97
CA ALA A 223 25.79 9.72 10.49
C ALA A 223 26.91 9.33 9.52
N ASP A 224 28.10 9.03 10.05
CA ASP A 224 29.27 8.61 9.24
C ASP A 224 29.03 7.27 8.51
N ASN A 225 28.20 6.39 9.08
CA ASN A 225 27.75 5.13 8.47
C ASN A 225 26.23 5.17 8.38
N PRO A 226 25.68 5.82 7.34
CA PRO A 226 24.25 6.04 7.28
C PRO A 226 23.52 4.73 6.97
N VAL A 227 22.49 4.43 7.75
CA VAL A 227 21.59 3.27 7.55
C VAL A 227 20.19 3.83 7.40
N PHE A 228 19.53 3.50 6.29
CA PHE A 228 18.12 3.80 6.12
C PHE A 228 17.29 2.71 6.84
N ASP A 229 16.55 3.11 7.88
CA ASP A 229 15.71 2.22 8.71
C ASP A 229 14.24 2.20 8.28
N GLY A 230 13.88 2.98 7.25
CA GLY A 230 12.54 3.10 6.70
C GLY A 230 11.78 4.34 7.18
N ASP A 231 12.30 5.09 8.15
CA ASP A 231 11.67 6.32 8.63
C ASP A 231 12.02 7.49 7.71
N SER A 232 11.01 8.18 7.19
CA SER A 232 11.19 9.40 6.37
C SER A 232 10.94 10.64 7.24
N ILE A 233 11.79 11.65 7.12
CA ILE A 233 11.63 12.92 7.84
C ILE A 233 10.53 13.80 7.24
N LEU A 234 10.22 13.57 5.96
CA LEU A 234 9.25 14.34 5.19
C LEU A 234 8.64 13.44 4.10
N HIS A 235 7.36 13.61 3.81
CA HIS A 235 6.72 12.92 2.70
C HIS A 235 5.57 13.76 2.13
N TYR A 236 5.25 13.54 0.85
CA TYR A 236 4.14 14.21 0.18
C TYR A 236 3.51 13.33 -0.90
N ILE A 237 2.17 13.27 -0.92
CA ILE A 237 1.43 12.48 -1.91
C ILE A 237 1.21 13.31 -3.18
N THR A 238 1.91 12.98 -4.26
CA THR A 238 1.81 13.66 -5.56
C THR A 238 1.91 12.72 -6.74
N ASP A 239 0.98 12.86 -7.70
CA ASP A 239 1.00 12.11 -8.95
C ASP A 239 1.93 12.81 -9.96
N LEU A 240 3.16 12.30 -10.09
CA LEU A 240 4.19 12.90 -10.95
C LEU A 240 3.78 12.96 -12.44
N THR A 241 2.83 12.14 -12.90
CA THR A 241 2.34 12.18 -14.30
C THR A 241 1.59 13.47 -14.63
N LYS A 242 1.05 14.15 -13.60
CA LYS A 242 0.34 15.43 -13.74
C LYS A 242 1.27 16.63 -13.74
N VAL A 243 2.52 16.44 -13.31
CA VAL A 243 3.49 17.51 -13.05
C VAL A 243 4.61 17.49 -14.08
N LEU A 244 5.18 16.32 -14.34
CA LEU A 244 6.40 16.12 -15.14
C LEU A 244 6.11 15.45 -16.48
N ALA A 245 6.98 15.69 -17.46
CA ALA A 245 6.95 15.01 -18.74
C ALA A 245 7.36 13.53 -18.62
N GLU A 246 7.06 12.73 -19.65
CA GLU A 246 7.41 11.30 -19.71
C GLU A 246 8.92 11.04 -19.53
N LYS A 247 9.75 11.90 -20.16
CA LYS A 247 11.21 11.90 -20.02
C LYS A 247 11.67 13.12 -19.25
N VAL A 248 12.39 12.89 -18.16
CA VAL A 248 12.93 13.93 -17.28
C VAL A 248 14.45 13.89 -17.25
N MET A 249 15.05 15.03 -16.94
CA MET A 249 16.40 15.08 -16.39
C MET A 249 16.30 15.04 -14.87
N VAL A 250 17.29 14.38 -14.25
CA VAL A 250 17.49 14.40 -12.80
C VAL A 250 18.85 15.03 -12.50
N GLY A 251 18.94 15.76 -11.41
CA GLY A 251 20.18 16.40 -11.03
C GLY A 251 20.05 17.26 -9.79
N PHE A 252 21.10 18.04 -9.57
CA PHE A 252 21.22 18.93 -8.44
C PHE A 252 21.34 20.36 -8.92
N SER A 253 20.67 21.27 -8.21
CA SER A 253 20.82 22.70 -8.38
C SER A 253 21.21 23.30 -7.06
N ALA A 254 22.11 24.27 -7.08
CA ALA A 254 22.44 25.07 -5.91
C ALA A 254 22.58 26.54 -6.31
N SER A 255 22.32 27.43 -5.36
CA SER A 255 22.50 28.86 -5.60
C SER A 255 22.90 29.62 -4.35
N THR A 256 23.55 30.76 -4.58
CA THR A 256 23.81 31.76 -3.56
C THR A 256 23.13 33.07 -3.93
N GLY A 257 22.83 33.87 -2.91
CA GLY A 257 22.22 35.19 -3.03
C GLY A 257 23.24 36.26 -2.71
N VAL A 258 22.86 37.20 -1.85
CA VAL A 258 23.82 38.20 -1.34
C VAL A 258 24.83 37.53 -0.42
N GLY A 259 24.37 36.66 0.48
CA GLY A 259 25.22 35.75 1.25
C GLY A 259 25.60 34.54 0.43
N TYR A 260 26.66 33.85 0.85
CA TYR A 260 27.27 32.78 0.08
C TYR A 260 27.79 31.65 0.96
N GLU A 261 27.79 30.45 0.39
CA GLU A 261 28.30 29.24 0.99
C GLU A 261 28.78 28.29 -0.13
N THR A 262 29.53 27.26 0.24
CA THR A 262 30.00 26.26 -0.73
C THR A 262 29.12 25.02 -0.70
N HIS A 263 28.81 24.50 -1.89
CA HIS A 263 27.93 23.36 -2.08
C HIS A 263 28.68 22.23 -2.80
N LYS A 264 28.95 21.13 -2.09
CA LYS A 264 29.65 19.96 -2.65
C LYS A 264 28.74 18.75 -2.71
N LEU A 265 28.65 18.11 -3.86
CA LEU A 265 28.07 16.77 -4.00
C LEU A 265 29.21 15.75 -3.97
N LEU A 266 29.14 14.79 -3.05
CA LEU A 266 30.20 13.81 -2.79
C LEU A 266 29.93 12.47 -3.45
N SER A 267 28.68 12.01 -3.41
CA SER A 267 28.24 10.74 -3.99
C SER A 267 26.84 10.87 -4.55
N TRP A 268 26.47 10.02 -5.50
CA TRP A 268 25.12 9.97 -6.05
C TRP A 268 24.79 8.60 -6.63
N GLU A 269 23.78 7.96 -6.07
CA GLU A 269 23.15 6.74 -6.54
C GLU A 269 21.71 7.03 -6.93
N PHE A 270 21.24 6.44 -8.03
CA PHE A 270 19.86 6.53 -8.48
C PHE A 270 19.44 5.18 -9.06
N ASN A 271 18.25 4.71 -8.70
CA ASN A 271 17.65 3.45 -9.14
C ASN A 271 16.19 3.71 -9.54
N SER A 272 15.75 3.19 -10.68
CA SER A 272 14.37 3.32 -11.17
C SER A 272 13.93 2.06 -11.92
N ASN A 273 12.65 1.67 -11.78
CA ASN A 273 12.17 0.33 -12.17
C ASN A 273 11.41 0.25 -13.50
N LEU A 274 11.23 1.37 -14.22
CA LEU A 274 10.52 1.39 -15.49
C LEU A 274 11.43 0.96 -16.65
N GLU A 275 11.32 -0.31 -17.05
CA GLU A 275 11.93 -0.83 -18.28
C GLU A 275 11.18 -0.34 -19.53
N ASN A 276 11.90 0.19 -20.53
CA ASN A 276 11.27 0.73 -21.73
C ASN A 276 10.74 -0.42 -22.63
N ASP A 277 9.41 -0.56 -22.80
CA ASP A 277 8.78 -1.57 -23.68
C ASP A 277 9.07 -1.33 -25.17
N GLU A 278 9.76 -0.24 -25.53
CA GLU A 278 10.22 0.01 -26.90
C GLU A 278 11.19 -1.08 -27.42
N ALA A 279 11.87 -1.82 -26.52
CA ALA A 279 12.65 -3.01 -26.89
C ALA A 279 11.78 -4.23 -27.25
N ARG A 280 10.50 -4.26 -26.85
CA ARG A 280 9.52 -5.31 -27.21
C ARG A 280 8.65 -4.94 -28.41
N ILE A 281 8.62 -3.67 -28.80
CA ILE A 281 7.77 -3.17 -29.90
C ILE A 281 8.51 -3.10 -31.26
N GLU A 282 9.80 -3.40 -31.36
CA GLU A 282 10.41 -3.67 -32.68
C GLU A 282 10.12 -5.09 -33.25
N ILE A 283 9.52 -6.00 -32.46
CA ILE A 283 9.12 -7.33 -32.95
C ILE A 283 7.69 -7.32 -33.54
N THR A 284 6.87 -6.30 -33.27
CA THR A 284 5.48 -6.27 -33.74
C THR A 284 4.98 -4.88 -34.15
N ASN A 285 5.52 -4.30 -35.23
CA ASN A 285 4.77 -3.57 -36.28
C ASN A 285 5.71 -2.87 -37.27
N LYS A 286 6.16 -3.58 -38.32
CA LYS A 286 6.63 -2.93 -39.55
C LYS A 286 5.48 -2.72 -40.52
N GLY A 287 5.07 -1.47 -40.67
CA GLY A 287 4.44 -0.92 -41.88
C GLY A 287 4.63 0.60 -41.81
N LYS A 288 5.25 1.30 -42.75
CA LYS A 288 5.62 0.97 -44.13
C LYS A 288 6.60 2.06 -44.55
N ASP A 289 7.89 1.73 -44.70
CA ASP A 289 8.80 2.59 -45.47
C ASP A 289 9.65 1.76 -46.44
N ARG A 290 9.61 2.16 -47.70
CA ARG A 290 10.05 1.37 -48.87
C ARG A 290 11.54 1.57 -49.12
N SER A 291 12.39 0.82 -48.42
CA SER A 291 13.80 0.62 -48.86
C SER A 291 14.50 -0.58 -48.23
N VAL A 292 14.04 -1.09 -47.09
CA VAL A 292 14.70 -2.21 -46.37
C VAL A 292 14.25 -3.60 -46.85
N GLY A 293 13.04 -3.71 -47.41
CA GLY A 293 12.46 -5.00 -47.86
C GLY A 293 13.18 -5.65 -49.05
N LEU A 294 13.88 -4.86 -49.88
CA LEU A 294 14.63 -5.36 -51.03
C LEU A 294 15.90 -6.12 -50.60
N VAL A 295 16.59 -5.64 -49.57
CA VAL A 295 17.86 -6.24 -49.11
C VAL A 295 17.59 -7.54 -48.35
N VAL A 296 16.60 -7.55 -47.45
CA VAL A 296 16.23 -8.75 -46.70
C VAL A 296 15.61 -9.82 -47.63
N GLY A 297 14.79 -9.41 -48.60
CA GLY A 297 14.24 -10.30 -49.62
C GLY A 297 15.31 -10.92 -50.53
N LEU A 298 16.39 -10.19 -50.85
CA LEU A 298 17.51 -10.72 -51.62
C LEU A 298 18.34 -11.72 -50.80
N VAL A 299 18.64 -11.44 -49.54
CA VAL A 299 19.44 -12.36 -48.69
C VAL A 299 18.66 -13.64 -48.38
N VAL A 300 17.39 -13.53 -47.98
CA VAL A 300 16.52 -14.69 -47.76
C VAL A 300 16.26 -15.43 -49.08
N GLY A 301 16.11 -14.70 -50.18
CA GLY A 301 16.00 -15.27 -51.52
C GLY A 301 17.23 -16.06 -51.95
N PHE A 302 18.45 -15.57 -51.68
CA PHE A 302 19.70 -16.27 -51.98
C PHE A 302 19.91 -17.49 -51.08
N VAL A 303 19.52 -17.42 -49.80
CA VAL A 303 19.60 -18.56 -48.87
C VAL A 303 18.56 -19.63 -49.24
N ILE A 304 17.33 -19.23 -49.58
CA ILE A 304 16.28 -20.16 -50.05
C ILE A 304 16.63 -20.72 -51.43
N LEU A 305 17.25 -19.94 -52.33
CA LEU A 305 17.77 -20.45 -53.60
C LEU A 305 18.95 -21.38 -53.38
N GLY A 306 19.85 -21.11 -52.44
CA GLY A 306 20.99 -21.97 -52.12
C GLY A 306 20.56 -23.29 -51.50
N VAL A 307 19.67 -23.24 -50.50
CA VAL A 307 19.08 -24.43 -49.86
C VAL A 307 18.18 -25.16 -50.83
N GLY A 308 17.39 -24.43 -51.63
CA GLY A 308 16.52 -24.97 -52.68
C GLY A 308 17.30 -25.62 -53.82
N LEU A 309 18.42 -25.06 -54.26
CA LEU A 309 19.33 -25.72 -55.22
C LEU A 309 20.00 -26.94 -54.60
N GLY A 310 20.43 -26.87 -53.34
CA GLY A 310 20.98 -28.03 -52.62
C GLY A 310 19.96 -29.17 -52.47
N PHE A 311 18.72 -28.83 -52.14
CA PHE A 311 17.60 -29.77 -52.02
C PHE A 311 17.12 -30.29 -53.38
N ALA A 312 17.12 -29.44 -54.42
CA ALA A 312 16.79 -29.82 -55.78
C ALA A 312 17.87 -30.73 -56.39
N LEU A 313 19.16 -30.50 -56.10
CA LEU A 313 20.25 -31.40 -56.50
C LEU A 313 20.15 -32.76 -55.77
N LEU A 314 19.76 -32.74 -54.48
CA LEU A 314 19.48 -33.96 -53.70
C LEU A 314 18.23 -34.72 -54.20
N ILE A 315 17.15 -34.03 -54.56
CA ILE A 315 15.93 -34.62 -55.12
C ILE A 315 16.18 -35.08 -56.57
N TRP A 316 16.95 -34.36 -57.37
CA TRP A 316 17.32 -34.76 -58.73
C TRP A 316 18.20 -36.02 -58.72
N TRP A 317 19.04 -36.19 -57.70
CA TRP A 317 19.75 -37.45 -57.44
C TRP A 317 18.83 -38.58 -56.94
N LYS A 318 17.75 -38.26 -56.19
CA LYS A 318 16.85 -39.26 -55.61
C LYS A 318 15.63 -39.62 -56.48
N LYS A 319 15.31 -38.81 -57.49
CA LYS A 319 14.10 -38.94 -58.34
C LYS A 319 14.40 -39.32 -59.79
N ARG A 320 15.58 -39.93 -60.03
CA ARG A 320 15.86 -40.79 -61.19
C ARG A 320 15.11 -42.13 -61.13
N GLY A 321 14.21 -42.32 -60.16
CA GLY A 321 13.26 -43.41 -60.12
C GLY A 321 11.84 -42.93 -59.82
N GLY A 322 10.91 -43.17 -60.74
CA GLY A 322 9.52 -43.48 -60.40
C GLY A 322 8.46 -42.38 -60.58
N SER A 323 7.90 -42.36 -61.79
CA SER A 323 6.62 -41.85 -62.31
C SER A 323 5.39 -41.65 -61.38
N SER A 324 4.76 -40.46 -61.50
CA SER A 324 3.36 -40.15 -61.88
C SER A 324 2.14 -40.90 -61.29
N ARG A 325 1.17 -40.18 -60.68
CA ARG A 325 -0.18 -39.84 -61.25
C ARG A 325 -1.17 -39.17 -60.25
N ASN A 326 -2.02 -38.30 -60.80
CA ASN A 326 -3.21 -37.63 -60.24
C ASN A 326 -4.40 -38.59 -59.96
N ILE A 327 -5.41 -38.14 -59.18
CA ILE A 327 -6.87 -38.03 -59.52
C ILE A 327 -7.71 -37.55 -58.30
N HIS A 328 -8.65 -36.61 -58.55
CA HIS A 328 -9.77 -36.10 -57.70
C HIS A 328 -11.06 -36.94 -57.92
N PRO A 329 -12.27 -36.62 -57.36
CA PRO A 329 -12.74 -36.29 -56.00
C PRO A 329 -13.98 -37.18 -55.62
N GLU A 330 -14.63 -37.01 -54.44
CA GLU A 330 -16.12 -36.92 -54.26
C GLU A 330 -16.63 -37.08 -52.79
N THR A 331 -17.47 -36.11 -52.42
CA THR A 331 -18.69 -36.05 -51.56
C THR A 331 -18.92 -36.75 -50.20
N GLU A 332 -19.48 -35.92 -49.30
CA GLU A 332 -20.53 -36.15 -48.27
C GLU A 332 -20.20 -36.87 -46.95
N ASN A 333 -20.19 -36.09 -45.85
CA ASN A 333 -21.07 -36.23 -44.67
C ASN A 333 -20.63 -35.26 -43.54
N SER A 334 -21.39 -34.18 -43.32
CA SER A 334 -21.14 -33.18 -42.26
C SER A 334 -22.17 -33.29 -41.14
N ASP A 335 -22.25 -34.46 -40.49
CA ASP A 335 -22.83 -34.61 -39.14
C ASP A 335 -21.75 -34.75 -38.06
N MET A 336 -20.49 -34.62 -38.46
CA MET A 336 -19.31 -34.74 -37.59
C MET A 336 -18.72 -33.39 -37.15
N ASP A 337 -19.28 -32.25 -37.57
CA ASP A 337 -18.67 -30.93 -37.29
C ASP A 337 -19.13 -30.28 -35.98
N ASN A 338 -20.19 -30.79 -35.35
CA ASN A 338 -20.66 -30.26 -34.05
C ASN A 338 -19.77 -30.67 -32.86
N GLU A 339 -18.93 -31.70 -33.02
CA GLU A 339 -17.99 -32.13 -31.98
C GLU A 339 -16.64 -31.40 -32.04
N PHE A 340 -16.24 -30.89 -33.22
CA PHE A 340 -14.93 -30.27 -33.42
C PHE A 340 -14.79 -28.83 -32.90
N VAL A 341 -15.89 -28.15 -32.55
CA VAL A 341 -15.84 -26.75 -32.08
C VAL A 341 -15.45 -26.64 -30.59
N LYS A 342 -15.62 -27.70 -29.79
CA LYS A 342 -15.23 -27.70 -28.36
C LYS A 342 -13.70 -27.68 -28.15
N GLY A 343 -12.91 -28.00 -29.18
CA GLY A 343 -11.45 -28.04 -29.11
C GLY A 343 -10.72 -26.77 -29.56
N THR A 344 -11.41 -25.83 -30.22
CA THR A 344 -10.77 -24.56 -30.61
C THR A 344 -10.89 -23.56 -29.46
N GLY A 345 -9.77 -22.95 -29.04
CA GLY A 345 -9.73 -21.91 -28.00
C GLY A 345 -10.69 -20.73 -28.26
N PRO A 346 -10.83 -19.78 -27.30
CA PRO A 346 -11.80 -18.71 -27.42
C PRO A 346 -11.58 -17.88 -28.69
N LYS A 347 -12.65 -17.52 -29.40
CA LYS A 347 -12.58 -16.80 -30.70
C LYS A 347 -12.95 -15.33 -30.56
N ARG A 348 -12.43 -14.49 -31.47
CA ARG A 348 -12.86 -13.10 -31.56
C ARG A 348 -14.19 -13.01 -32.32
N PHE A 349 -15.18 -12.35 -31.73
CA PHE A 349 -16.49 -12.07 -32.31
C PHE A 349 -16.57 -10.61 -32.77
N SER A 350 -17.32 -10.36 -33.85
CA SER A 350 -17.62 -8.97 -34.26
C SER A 350 -18.74 -8.38 -33.40
N TYR A 351 -18.73 -7.05 -33.21
CA TYR A 351 -19.77 -6.39 -32.41
C TYR A 351 -21.17 -6.61 -32.99
N ASN A 352 -21.30 -6.52 -34.31
CA ASN A 352 -22.58 -6.70 -35.01
C ASN A 352 -23.14 -8.13 -34.87
N GLU A 353 -22.27 -9.13 -34.77
CA GLU A 353 -22.69 -10.51 -34.54
C GLU A 353 -23.30 -10.67 -33.14
N LEU A 354 -22.65 -10.10 -32.11
CA LEU A 354 -23.16 -10.15 -30.74
C LEU A 354 -24.43 -9.34 -30.57
N VAL A 355 -24.55 -8.18 -31.23
CA VAL A 355 -25.79 -7.39 -31.30
C VAL A 355 -26.95 -8.23 -31.86
N ARG A 356 -26.73 -8.98 -32.95
CA ARG A 356 -27.78 -9.86 -33.50
C ARG A 356 -28.09 -11.03 -32.58
N ALA A 357 -27.07 -11.58 -31.92
CA ALA A 357 -27.22 -12.70 -31.01
C ALA A 357 -28.02 -12.35 -29.75
N THR A 358 -27.93 -11.10 -29.27
CA THR A 358 -28.56 -10.61 -28.03
C THR A 358 -29.80 -9.75 -28.27
N SER A 359 -30.34 -9.72 -29.50
CA SER A 359 -31.46 -8.86 -29.89
C SER A 359 -31.21 -7.38 -29.56
N ASN A 360 -30.01 -6.89 -29.88
CA ASN A 360 -29.53 -5.54 -29.57
C ASN A 360 -29.39 -5.25 -28.06
N PHE A 361 -28.93 -6.25 -27.30
CA PHE A 361 -28.79 -6.17 -25.84
C PHE A 361 -30.12 -5.79 -25.17
N ASP A 362 -31.19 -6.46 -25.59
CA ASP A 362 -32.53 -6.23 -25.06
C ASP A 362 -32.57 -6.44 -23.54
N GLU A 363 -33.23 -5.52 -22.83
CA GLU A 363 -33.33 -5.58 -21.36
C GLU A 363 -34.15 -6.79 -20.90
N GLU A 364 -35.11 -7.27 -21.71
CA GLU A 364 -35.82 -8.54 -21.44
C GLU A 364 -34.87 -9.75 -21.47
N GLY A 365 -33.79 -9.65 -22.24
CA GLY A 365 -32.73 -10.66 -22.34
C GLY A 365 -31.67 -10.56 -21.24
N LYS A 366 -31.75 -9.59 -20.33
CA LYS A 366 -30.75 -9.35 -19.29
C LYS A 366 -30.83 -10.42 -18.18
N LEU A 367 -29.71 -11.10 -17.97
CA LEU A 367 -29.57 -12.16 -16.97
C LEU A 367 -29.17 -11.60 -15.60
N GLY A 368 -28.46 -10.47 -15.59
CA GLY A 368 -28.02 -9.80 -14.39
C GLY A 368 -27.18 -8.56 -14.68
N GLU A 369 -26.93 -7.78 -13.64
CA GLU A 369 -26.12 -6.56 -13.68
C GLU A 369 -25.27 -6.50 -12.41
N GLY A 370 -23.98 -6.21 -12.58
CA GLY A 370 -23.03 -6.00 -11.50
C GLY A 370 -22.18 -4.76 -11.72
N GLY A 371 -21.21 -4.51 -10.83
CA GLY A 371 -20.30 -3.35 -10.91
C GLY A 371 -19.48 -3.24 -12.20
N PHE A 372 -19.46 -4.31 -13.00
CA PHE A 372 -18.67 -4.44 -14.23
C PHE A 372 -19.52 -4.40 -15.50
N GLY A 373 -20.84 -4.24 -15.39
CA GLY A 373 -21.77 -4.12 -16.51
C GLY A 373 -22.86 -5.19 -16.53
N GLY A 374 -23.60 -5.23 -17.64
CA GLY A 374 -24.75 -6.11 -17.83
C GLY A 374 -24.39 -7.43 -18.52
N VAL A 375 -25.04 -8.51 -18.11
CA VAL A 375 -24.94 -9.82 -18.76
C VAL A 375 -26.24 -10.14 -19.49
N TYR A 376 -26.14 -10.46 -20.78
CA TYR A 376 -27.30 -10.67 -21.65
C TYR A 376 -27.30 -12.09 -22.21
N LYS A 377 -28.48 -12.68 -22.29
CA LYS A 377 -28.69 -13.94 -22.99
C LYS A 377 -28.60 -13.72 -24.49
N GLY A 378 -27.92 -14.62 -25.20
CA GLY A 378 -27.86 -14.60 -26.65
C GLY A 378 -27.92 -15.99 -27.27
N CYS A 379 -28.07 -16.02 -28.60
CA CYS A 379 -28.02 -17.24 -29.39
C CYS A 379 -27.20 -17.03 -30.68
N LEU A 380 -26.12 -17.79 -30.84
CA LEU A 380 -25.35 -17.84 -32.08
C LEU A 380 -26.08 -18.74 -33.09
N ARG A 381 -26.88 -18.11 -33.96
CA ARG A 381 -27.84 -18.78 -34.85
C ARG A 381 -27.21 -19.87 -35.73
N GLU A 382 -26.00 -19.64 -36.24
CA GLU A 382 -25.30 -20.59 -37.12
C GLU A 382 -24.98 -21.93 -36.45
N LYS A 383 -24.89 -21.95 -35.10
CA LYS A 383 -24.52 -23.13 -34.31
C LYS A 383 -25.62 -23.56 -33.33
N ASN A 384 -26.76 -22.88 -33.34
CA ASN A 384 -27.82 -23.01 -32.35
C ASN A 384 -27.29 -23.02 -30.89
N LEU A 385 -26.26 -22.22 -30.62
CA LEU A 385 -25.54 -22.22 -29.34
C LEU A 385 -26.03 -21.06 -28.47
N LYS A 386 -26.61 -21.41 -27.30
CA LYS A 386 -27.01 -20.43 -26.28
C LYS A 386 -25.77 -19.91 -25.55
N ILE A 387 -25.68 -18.59 -25.44
CA ILE A 387 -24.52 -17.89 -24.87
C ILE A 387 -24.96 -16.87 -23.82
N ALA A 388 -24.04 -16.49 -22.94
CA ALA A 388 -24.15 -15.33 -22.06
C ALA A 388 -23.09 -14.30 -22.46
N VAL A 389 -23.52 -13.08 -22.75
CA VAL A 389 -22.66 -11.98 -23.20
C VAL A 389 -22.54 -10.96 -22.07
N LYS A 390 -21.38 -10.90 -21.42
CA LYS A 390 -21.03 -9.88 -20.42
C LYS A 390 -20.51 -8.65 -21.16
N ARG A 391 -21.24 -7.55 -21.08
CA ARG A 391 -20.91 -6.27 -21.71
C ARG A 391 -20.36 -5.33 -20.65
N VAL A 392 -19.09 -4.94 -20.80
CA VAL A 392 -18.41 -4.08 -19.82
C VAL A 392 -18.93 -2.64 -19.90
N SER A 393 -19.16 -2.00 -18.76
CA SER A 393 -19.62 -0.61 -18.71
C SER A 393 -18.63 0.36 -19.37
N ARG A 394 -19.14 1.22 -20.26
CA ARG A 394 -18.34 2.25 -20.95
C ARG A 394 -17.65 3.18 -19.95
N GLY A 395 -16.37 3.49 -20.18
CA GLY A 395 -15.58 4.41 -19.34
C GLY A 395 -15.02 3.81 -18.04
N SER A 396 -15.34 2.54 -17.71
CA SER A 396 -14.80 1.88 -16.51
C SER A 396 -13.32 1.51 -16.67
N LYS A 397 -12.42 2.25 -16.02
CA LYS A 397 -10.97 1.94 -15.97
C LYS A 397 -10.73 0.54 -15.35
N GLN A 398 -11.50 0.20 -14.32
CA GLN A 398 -11.44 -1.11 -13.66
C GLN A 398 -11.99 -2.21 -14.58
N GLY A 399 -13.14 -1.99 -15.22
CA GLY A 399 -13.75 -2.95 -16.14
C GLY A 399 -12.84 -3.33 -17.31
N LYS A 400 -12.02 -2.41 -17.82
CA LYS A 400 -11.01 -2.70 -18.85
C LYS A 400 -9.90 -3.63 -18.34
N LYS A 401 -9.39 -3.41 -17.11
CA LYS A 401 -8.38 -4.28 -16.48
C LYS A 401 -8.92 -5.68 -16.24
N GLU A 402 -10.16 -5.79 -15.78
CA GLU A 402 -10.83 -7.06 -15.54
C GLU A 402 -11.09 -7.83 -16.83
N TYR A 403 -11.57 -7.14 -17.86
CA TYR A 403 -11.70 -7.72 -19.19
C TYR A 403 -10.39 -8.33 -19.68
N GLN A 404 -9.28 -7.58 -19.58
CA GLN A 404 -7.95 -8.08 -20.00
C GLN A 404 -7.50 -9.28 -19.15
N SER A 405 -7.68 -9.22 -17.84
CA SER A 405 -7.35 -10.31 -16.92
C SER A 405 -8.15 -11.57 -17.24
N GLU A 406 -9.45 -11.41 -17.48
CA GLU A 406 -10.36 -12.49 -17.77
C GLU A 406 -9.99 -13.14 -19.12
N VAL A 407 -9.85 -12.36 -20.21
CA VAL A 407 -9.35 -12.89 -21.50
C VAL A 407 -8.00 -13.60 -21.34
N ARG A 408 -7.07 -13.06 -20.55
CA ARG A 408 -5.74 -13.67 -20.36
C ARG A 408 -5.82 -15.00 -19.60
N ILE A 409 -6.57 -15.08 -18.51
CA ILE A 409 -6.57 -16.24 -17.61
C ILE A 409 -7.57 -17.31 -18.08
N ILE A 410 -8.86 -16.99 -18.20
CA ILE A 410 -9.90 -18.00 -18.48
C ILE A 410 -9.80 -18.58 -19.90
N SER A 411 -9.06 -17.91 -20.82
CA SER A 411 -8.81 -18.48 -22.15
C SER A 411 -7.95 -19.73 -22.11
N GLN A 412 -7.04 -19.84 -21.14
CA GLN A 412 -6.08 -20.92 -20.98
C GLN A 412 -6.61 -22.05 -20.11
N LEU A 413 -7.54 -21.75 -19.21
CA LEU A 413 -8.12 -22.72 -18.27
C LEU A 413 -9.20 -23.59 -18.93
N ARG A 414 -9.19 -24.89 -18.60
CA ARG A 414 -10.16 -25.89 -19.07
C ARG A 414 -10.45 -26.90 -17.96
N HIS A 415 -11.60 -26.75 -17.32
CA HIS A 415 -12.05 -27.68 -16.29
C HIS A 415 -13.58 -27.76 -16.23
N ARG A 416 -14.13 -28.93 -15.90
CA ARG A 416 -15.59 -29.17 -15.90
C ARG A 416 -16.35 -28.26 -14.94
N ASN A 417 -15.70 -27.85 -13.84
CA ASN A 417 -16.24 -26.96 -12.81
C ASN A 417 -15.81 -25.49 -12.97
N LEU A 418 -15.35 -25.08 -14.16
CA LEU A 418 -15.18 -23.67 -14.52
C LEU A 418 -16.16 -23.28 -15.63
N VAL A 419 -16.61 -22.03 -15.65
CA VAL A 419 -17.44 -21.48 -16.72
C VAL A 419 -16.57 -21.24 -17.96
N GLN A 420 -16.92 -21.88 -19.07
CA GLN A 420 -16.11 -21.82 -20.30
C GLN A 420 -16.28 -20.47 -21.04
N LEU A 421 -15.16 -19.76 -21.25
CA LEU A 421 -15.11 -18.64 -22.19
C LEU A 421 -15.14 -19.18 -23.63
N ILE A 422 -16.14 -18.75 -24.40
CA ILE A 422 -16.32 -19.09 -25.83
C ILE A 422 -15.58 -18.06 -26.70
N GLY A 423 -15.53 -16.80 -26.29
CA GLY A 423 -14.84 -15.76 -27.03
C GLY A 423 -14.99 -14.36 -26.47
N TRP A 424 -14.52 -13.38 -27.24
CA TRP A 424 -14.46 -11.98 -26.82
C TRP A 424 -14.68 -11.02 -27.99
N CYS A 425 -15.06 -9.79 -27.70
CA CYS A 425 -15.19 -8.71 -28.67
C CYS A 425 -14.56 -7.42 -28.11
N HIS A 426 -13.72 -6.77 -28.93
CA HIS A 426 -13.17 -5.45 -28.68
C HIS A 426 -13.26 -4.66 -29.99
N GLU A 427 -14.35 -3.92 -30.15
CA GLU A 427 -14.65 -3.11 -31.34
C GLU A 427 -15.49 -1.90 -30.89
N ARG A 428 -15.28 -0.74 -31.52
CA ARG A 428 -16.10 0.48 -31.29
C ARG A 428 -16.18 0.90 -29.81
N ASP A 429 -15.06 0.80 -29.09
CA ASP A 429 -14.95 1.08 -27.65
C ASP A 429 -15.86 0.21 -26.75
N GLU A 430 -16.34 -0.92 -27.28
CA GLU A 430 -17.11 -1.92 -26.55
C GLU A 430 -16.22 -3.13 -26.22
N LEU A 431 -16.27 -3.55 -24.96
CA LEU A 431 -15.57 -4.74 -24.45
C LEU A 431 -16.63 -5.76 -24.04
N LEU A 432 -16.66 -6.91 -24.72
CA LEU A 432 -17.62 -7.97 -24.44
C LEU A 432 -16.96 -9.33 -24.29
N LEU A 433 -17.44 -10.13 -23.34
CA LEU A 433 -17.01 -11.50 -23.08
C LEU A 433 -18.19 -12.44 -23.33
N VAL A 434 -17.94 -13.56 -24.00
CA VAL A 434 -18.95 -14.54 -24.42
C VAL A 434 -18.70 -15.85 -23.71
N TYR A 435 -19.64 -16.28 -22.87
CA TYR A 435 -19.60 -17.52 -22.10
C TYR A 435 -20.67 -18.51 -22.55
N GLU A 436 -20.48 -19.78 -22.17
CA GLU A 436 -21.56 -20.75 -22.18
C GLU A 436 -22.73 -20.30 -21.28
N PHE A 437 -23.96 -20.52 -21.76
CA PHE A 437 -25.16 -20.14 -21.01
C PHE A 437 -25.44 -21.15 -19.87
N MET A 438 -25.65 -20.62 -18.67
CA MET A 438 -25.97 -21.39 -17.46
C MET A 438 -27.47 -21.33 -17.16
N PRO A 439 -28.24 -22.41 -17.43
CA PRO A 439 -29.70 -22.37 -17.34
C PRO A 439 -30.23 -22.24 -15.91
N ASN A 440 -29.50 -22.76 -14.92
CA ASN A 440 -29.88 -22.72 -13.51
C ASN A 440 -29.20 -21.56 -12.75
N ARG A 441 -28.70 -20.55 -13.47
CA ARG A 441 -28.19 -19.29 -12.88
C ARG A 441 -27.13 -19.51 -11.78
N SER A 442 -26.99 -18.55 -10.86
CA SER A 442 -25.99 -18.55 -9.79
C SER A 442 -26.53 -19.18 -8.49
N LEU A 443 -25.65 -19.75 -7.69
CA LEU A 443 -25.97 -20.43 -6.43
C LEU A 443 -26.69 -19.52 -5.42
N ASP A 444 -26.31 -18.23 -5.34
CA ASP A 444 -26.95 -17.25 -4.45
C ASP A 444 -28.46 -17.10 -4.68
N LYS A 445 -28.93 -17.27 -5.92
CA LYS A 445 -30.35 -17.20 -6.28
C LYS A 445 -31.16 -18.32 -5.64
N HIS A 446 -30.57 -19.51 -5.56
CA HIS A 446 -31.20 -20.66 -4.94
C HIS A 446 -31.07 -20.63 -3.42
N LEU A 447 -29.91 -20.23 -2.89
CA LEU A 447 -29.70 -20.15 -1.44
C LEU A 447 -30.53 -19.03 -0.81
N PHE A 448 -30.60 -17.83 -1.39
CA PHE A 448 -31.16 -16.68 -0.66
C PHE A 448 -32.44 -16.10 -1.27
N ARG A 449 -32.65 -16.27 -2.58
CA ARG A 449 -33.74 -15.58 -3.30
C ARG A 449 -34.93 -16.47 -3.67
N GLY A 450 -34.92 -17.72 -3.24
CA GLY A 450 -36.07 -18.62 -3.33
C GLY A 450 -36.47 -19.02 -4.75
N GLU A 451 -35.58 -18.96 -5.75
CA GLU A 451 -35.89 -19.43 -7.10
C GLU A 451 -36.25 -20.93 -7.11
N SER A 452 -35.50 -21.74 -6.37
CA SER A 452 -35.87 -23.10 -5.98
C SER A 452 -35.04 -23.55 -4.77
N ILE A 453 -35.60 -24.40 -3.92
CA ILE A 453 -34.88 -24.99 -2.78
C ILE A 453 -34.02 -26.15 -3.31
N LEU A 454 -32.70 -26.02 -3.21
CA LEU A 454 -31.79 -27.12 -3.53
C LEU A 454 -31.83 -28.17 -2.42
N THR A 455 -32.00 -29.43 -2.82
CA THR A 455 -31.86 -30.58 -1.92
C THR A 455 -30.44 -30.66 -1.37
N TRP A 456 -30.28 -31.33 -0.24
CA TRP A 456 -28.96 -31.52 0.38
C TRP A 456 -27.96 -32.19 -0.57
N GLU A 457 -28.38 -33.22 -1.30
CA GLU A 457 -27.54 -33.93 -2.26
C GLU A 457 -26.95 -32.99 -3.33
N ILE A 458 -27.76 -32.07 -3.85
CA ILE A 458 -27.31 -31.07 -4.81
C ILE A 458 -26.36 -30.07 -4.16
N ARG A 459 -26.66 -29.61 -2.94
CA ARG A 459 -25.80 -28.70 -2.17
C ARG A 459 -24.41 -29.29 -1.93
N TYR A 460 -24.35 -30.53 -1.48
CA TYR A 460 -23.08 -31.22 -1.25
C TYR A 460 -22.31 -31.46 -2.55
N LYS A 461 -23.01 -31.83 -3.64
CA LYS A 461 -22.43 -31.91 -4.98
C LYS A 461 -21.84 -30.58 -5.46
N VAL A 462 -22.51 -29.46 -5.19
CA VAL A 462 -22.03 -28.11 -5.51
C VAL A 462 -20.75 -27.79 -4.72
N ALA A 463 -20.70 -28.11 -3.43
CA ALA A 463 -19.50 -27.91 -2.60
C ALA A 463 -18.30 -28.72 -3.13
N LEU A 464 -18.52 -29.99 -3.50
CA LEU A 464 -17.50 -30.85 -4.13
C LEU A 464 -17.04 -30.29 -5.48
N GLY A 465 -17.96 -29.81 -6.30
CA GLY A 465 -17.63 -29.20 -7.59
C GLY A 465 -16.80 -27.92 -7.44
N LEU A 466 -17.12 -27.08 -6.45
CA LEU A 466 -16.36 -25.87 -6.15
C LEU A 466 -14.96 -26.20 -5.59
N ALA A 467 -14.85 -27.19 -4.69
CA ALA A 467 -13.56 -27.67 -4.20
C ALA A 467 -12.70 -28.23 -5.33
N SER A 468 -13.30 -28.95 -6.29
CA SER A 468 -12.61 -29.44 -7.50
C SER A 468 -12.13 -28.28 -8.39
N ALA A 469 -12.89 -27.18 -8.51
CA ALA A 469 -12.46 -25.99 -9.24
C ALA A 469 -11.30 -25.26 -8.54
N LEU A 470 -11.34 -25.18 -7.20
CA LEU A 470 -10.29 -24.59 -6.38
C LEU A 470 -8.98 -25.37 -6.52
N LEU A 471 -9.05 -26.70 -6.39
CA LEU A 471 -7.92 -27.60 -6.56
C LEU A 471 -7.26 -27.44 -7.94
N TYR A 472 -8.07 -27.43 -9.00
CA TYR A 472 -7.56 -27.26 -10.36
C TYR A 472 -6.77 -25.96 -10.53
N GLN A 473 -7.31 -24.85 -10.01
CA GLN A 473 -6.67 -23.54 -10.10
C GLN A 473 -5.39 -23.42 -9.27
N HIS A 474 -5.35 -24.03 -8.08
CA HIS A 474 -4.24 -23.85 -7.15
C HIS A 474 -3.10 -24.84 -7.34
N GLU A 475 -3.39 -26.08 -7.76
CA GLU A 475 -2.44 -27.19 -7.69
C GLU A 475 -2.30 -28.00 -9.00
N GLU A 476 -3.33 -28.08 -9.86
CA GLU A 476 -3.29 -28.94 -11.07
C GLU A 476 -2.95 -28.19 -12.36
N TRP A 477 -3.12 -26.87 -12.41
CA TRP A 477 -2.74 -26.05 -13.57
C TRP A 477 -1.25 -25.64 -13.53
N GLU A 478 -0.67 -25.41 -14.72
CA GLU A 478 0.76 -25.09 -14.92
C GLU A 478 1.24 -23.92 -14.04
N GLN A 479 0.39 -22.93 -13.81
CA GLN A 479 0.66 -21.81 -12.90
C GLN A 479 -0.46 -21.70 -11.87
N CYS A 480 -0.15 -21.32 -10.62
CA CYS A 480 -1.18 -21.12 -9.61
C CYS A 480 -2.08 -19.94 -10.02
N VAL A 481 -3.39 -20.16 -10.05
CA VAL A 481 -4.38 -19.12 -10.31
C VAL A 481 -5.09 -18.78 -9.00
N VAL A 482 -4.89 -17.56 -8.51
CA VAL A 482 -5.66 -17.03 -7.38
C VAL A 482 -6.88 -16.30 -7.94
N HIS A 483 -8.09 -16.77 -7.64
CA HIS A 483 -9.37 -16.29 -8.17
C HIS A 483 -9.78 -14.93 -7.61
N ARG A 484 -9.62 -14.73 -6.29
CA ARG A 484 -9.83 -13.46 -5.54
C ARG A 484 -11.28 -12.99 -5.38
N ASP A 485 -12.23 -13.61 -6.07
CA ASP A 485 -13.66 -13.31 -5.95
C ASP A 485 -14.54 -14.58 -5.88
N ILE A 486 -14.15 -15.55 -5.05
CA ILE A 486 -14.98 -16.74 -4.79
C ILE A 486 -16.13 -16.35 -3.87
N LYS A 487 -17.35 -16.44 -4.38
CA LYS A 487 -18.61 -16.17 -3.66
C LYS A 487 -19.77 -16.89 -4.34
N SER A 488 -20.87 -17.11 -3.63
CA SER A 488 -22.03 -17.85 -4.17
C SER A 488 -22.66 -17.21 -5.42
N SER A 489 -22.54 -15.90 -5.65
CA SER A 489 -23.02 -15.26 -6.89
C SER A 489 -22.16 -15.57 -8.13
N ASN A 490 -20.91 -16.01 -7.92
CA ASN A 490 -19.97 -16.35 -8.99
C ASN A 490 -19.93 -17.87 -9.26
N VAL A 491 -20.67 -18.66 -8.48
CA VAL A 491 -20.83 -20.11 -8.70
C VAL A 491 -22.10 -20.34 -9.51
N MET A 492 -21.94 -20.68 -10.79
CA MET A 492 -23.04 -20.93 -11.71
C MET A 492 -23.43 -22.41 -11.74
N LEU A 493 -24.68 -22.70 -12.10
CA LEU A 493 -25.25 -24.04 -12.16
C LEU A 493 -25.62 -24.41 -13.60
N ASP A 494 -25.06 -25.52 -14.09
CA ASP A 494 -25.44 -26.09 -15.38
C ASP A 494 -26.82 -26.77 -15.33
N SER A 495 -27.29 -27.34 -16.44
CA SER A 495 -28.61 -28.01 -16.51
C SER A 495 -28.79 -29.16 -15.52
N ASN A 496 -27.70 -29.79 -15.08
CA ASN A 496 -27.68 -30.89 -14.14
C ASN A 496 -27.35 -30.43 -12.71
N PHE A 497 -27.37 -29.11 -12.44
CA PHE A 497 -26.98 -28.51 -11.16
C PHE A 497 -25.53 -28.84 -10.75
N ASN A 498 -24.62 -29.00 -11.70
CA ASN A 498 -23.19 -29.03 -11.40
C ASN A 498 -22.66 -27.61 -11.26
N ALA A 499 -21.80 -27.40 -10.25
CA ALA A 499 -21.17 -26.11 -10.01
C ALA A 499 -20.09 -25.79 -11.04
N LYS A 500 -20.12 -24.56 -11.56
CA LYS A 500 -19.11 -23.96 -12.43
C LYS A 500 -18.73 -22.59 -11.89
N LEU A 501 -17.50 -22.42 -11.43
CA LEU A 501 -16.98 -21.14 -10.97
C LEU A 501 -16.68 -20.23 -12.17
N GLY A 502 -17.17 -18.99 -12.12
CA GLY A 502 -16.95 -17.97 -13.13
C GLY A 502 -16.45 -16.65 -12.53
N ASP A 503 -16.33 -15.64 -13.40
CA ASP A 503 -15.86 -14.28 -13.09
C ASP A 503 -14.37 -14.18 -12.70
N PHE A 504 -13.51 -14.26 -13.72
CA PHE A 504 -12.05 -14.22 -13.57
C PHE A 504 -11.46 -12.81 -13.71
N GLY A 505 -12.29 -11.77 -13.62
CA GLY A 505 -11.85 -10.38 -13.77
C GLY A 505 -10.77 -9.97 -12.76
N LEU A 506 -10.88 -10.45 -11.52
CA LEU A 506 -9.93 -10.17 -10.44
C LEU A 506 -8.79 -11.19 -10.33
N ALA A 507 -8.87 -12.31 -11.05
CA ALA A 507 -7.95 -13.43 -10.93
C ALA A 507 -6.51 -13.04 -11.31
N ARG A 508 -5.50 -13.70 -10.73
CA ARG A 508 -4.08 -13.45 -10.98
C ARG A 508 -3.29 -14.76 -11.06
N LEU A 509 -2.25 -14.76 -11.90
CA LEU A 509 -1.27 -15.85 -11.96
C LEU A 509 -0.20 -15.61 -10.89
N VAL A 510 0.12 -16.64 -10.12
CA VAL A 510 1.15 -16.66 -9.09
C VAL A 510 2.09 -17.82 -9.41
N ASP A 511 3.39 -17.58 -9.31
CA ASP A 511 4.38 -18.65 -9.49
C ASP A 511 4.35 -19.58 -8.27
N HIS A 512 4.39 -20.90 -8.49
CA HIS A 512 4.22 -21.92 -7.45
C HIS A 512 5.32 -21.84 -6.36
N ASP A 513 6.49 -21.26 -6.70
CA ASP A 513 7.68 -21.21 -5.84
C ASP A 513 8.00 -19.83 -5.21
N LEU A 514 7.41 -18.73 -5.70
CA LEU A 514 7.83 -17.36 -5.31
C LEU A 514 6.83 -16.58 -4.43
N GLY A 515 5.65 -17.12 -4.17
CA GLY A 515 4.64 -16.47 -3.32
C GLY A 515 4.05 -15.18 -3.94
N SER A 516 2.86 -14.80 -3.49
CA SER A 516 2.07 -13.70 -4.09
C SER A 516 2.65 -12.31 -3.80
N GLN A 517 2.97 -11.55 -4.86
CA GLN A 517 3.17 -10.11 -4.82
C GLN A 517 1.96 -9.39 -5.44
N THR A 518 0.91 -9.19 -4.64
CA THR A 518 -0.23 -8.35 -5.02
C THR A 518 -0.44 -7.25 -3.98
N THR A 519 -0.67 -6.00 -4.39
CA THR A 519 -0.74 -4.82 -3.49
C THR A 519 -2.07 -4.05 -3.60
N VAL A 520 -3.08 -4.58 -4.28
CA VAL A 520 -4.39 -3.94 -4.43
C VAL A 520 -5.46 -4.84 -3.84
N LEU A 521 -6.10 -4.39 -2.76
CA LEU A 521 -7.27 -5.05 -2.19
C LEU A 521 -8.38 -5.12 -3.24
N ALA A 522 -8.77 -6.34 -3.59
CA ALA A 522 -9.88 -6.61 -4.50
C ALA A 522 -10.55 -7.92 -4.08
N GLY A 523 -11.88 -7.94 -4.17
CA GLY A 523 -12.73 -9.03 -3.73
C GLY A 523 -14.00 -8.49 -3.06
N THR A 524 -14.88 -9.37 -2.63
CA THR A 524 -16.18 -8.99 -2.07
C THR A 524 -16.17 -9.04 -0.54
N MET A 525 -16.65 -7.96 0.09
CA MET A 525 -16.80 -7.90 1.56
C MET A 525 -17.63 -9.09 2.06
N GLY A 526 -17.24 -9.65 3.21
CA GLY A 526 -17.83 -10.88 3.76
C GLY A 526 -17.16 -12.18 3.27
N TYR A 527 -16.44 -12.16 2.14
CA TYR A 527 -15.65 -13.29 1.63
C TYR A 527 -14.14 -13.06 1.71
N LEU A 528 -13.71 -11.81 1.90
CA LEU A 528 -12.29 -11.45 2.02
C LEU A 528 -11.66 -12.04 3.28
N ALA A 529 -10.55 -12.75 3.10
CA ALA A 529 -9.75 -13.25 4.20
C ALA A 529 -9.17 -12.09 5.02
N PRO A 530 -9.09 -12.19 6.35
CA PRO A 530 -8.69 -11.06 7.18
C PRO A 530 -7.25 -10.59 6.93
N GLU A 531 -6.32 -11.47 6.56
CA GLU A 531 -4.97 -11.06 6.12
C GLU A 531 -4.98 -10.29 4.78
N CYS A 532 -5.95 -10.53 3.89
CA CYS A 532 -6.10 -9.73 2.67
C CYS A 532 -6.51 -8.31 3.00
N ILE A 533 -7.38 -8.13 3.99
CA ILE A 533 -7.82 -6.81 4.46
C ILE A 533 -6.63 -6.04 5.05
N MET A 534 -5.78 -6.73 5.82
CA MET A 534 -4.65 -6.11 6.51
C MET A 534 -3.43 -5.85 5.64
N THR A 535 -3.08 -6.79 4.78
CA THR A 535 -1.85 -6.73 3.98
C THR A 535 -2.08 -6.21 2.56
N LEU A 536 -3.36 -6.10 2.15
CA LEU A 536 -3.79 -5.83 0.78
C LEU A 536 -3.32 -6.89 -0.24
N LYS A 537 -2.84 -8.05 0.24
CA LYS A 537 -2.34 -9.17 -0.58
C LYS A 537 -3.33 -10.32 -0.61
N SER A 538 -3.57 -10.89 -1.79
CA SER A 538 -4.35 -12.13 -1.94
C SER A 538 -3.42 -13.32 -2.19
N SER A 539 -3.74 -14.48 -1.65
CA SER A 539 -3.00 -15.73 -1.84
C SER A 539 -3.94 -16.92 -2.06
N LYS A 540 -3.40 -18.12 -2.34
CA LYS A 540 -4.21 -19.34 -2.43
C LYS A 540 -4.98 -19.60 -1.13
N GLU A 541 -4.38 -19.30 0.02
CA GLU A 541 -5.02 -19.42 1.34
C GLU A 541 -6.20 -18.45 1.51
N SER A 542 -6.19 -17.31 0.82
CA SER A 542 -7.32 -16.36 0.83
C SER A 542 -8.51 -16.83 -0.03
N ASP A 543 -8.25 -17.52 -1.13
CA ASP A 543 -9.29 -18.21 -1.90
C ASP A 543 -9.88 -19.38 -1.11
N VAL A 544 -9.04 -20.11 -0.35
CA VAL A 544 -9.49 -21.17 0.58
C VAL A 544 -10.43 -20.58 1.64
N TYR A 545 -10.09 -19.41 2.22
CA TYR A 545 -10.99 -18.71 3.14
C TYR A 545 -12.34 -18.40 2.49
N SER A 546 -12.32 -17.81 1.29
CA SER A 546 -13.52 -17.48 0.53
C SER A 546 -14.38 -18.72 0.24
N PHE A 547 -13.76 -19.85 -0.10
CA PHE A 547 -14.42 -21.15 -0.22
C PHE A 547 -15.08 -21.58 1.10
N GLY A 548 -14.38 -21.39 2.23
CA GLY A 548 -14.91 -21.70 3.56
C GLY A 548 -16.20 -20.94 3.86
N ILE A 549 -16.27 -19.66 3.51
CA ILE A 549 -17.49 -18.86 3.63
C ILE A 549 -18.61 -19.44 2.76
N VAL A 550 -18.35 -19.76 1.49
CA VAL A 550 -19.36 -20.37 0.60
C VAL A 550 -19.82 -21.74 1.10
N ALA A 551 -18.93 -22.55 1.69
CA ALA A 551 -19.31 -23.83 2.30
C ALA A 551 -20.29 -23.63 3.47
N LEU A 552 -20.08 -22.61 4.31
CA LEU A 552 -21.01 -22.24 5.37
C LEU A 552 -22.33 -21.69 4.82
N GLU A 553 -22.31 -20.91 3.72
CA GLU A 553 -23.52 -20.47 3.03
C GLU A 553 -24.36 -21.66 2.53
N ILE A 554 -23.71 -22.66 1.93
CA ILE A 554 -24.36 -23.87 1.41
C ILE A 554 -25.05 -24.65 2.55
N ALA A 555 -24.35 -24.82 3.68
CA ALA A 555 -24.87 -25.50 4.86
C ALA A 555 -26.02 -24.75 5.53
N CYS A 556 -25.86 -23.44 5.71
CA CYS A 556 -26.75 -22.61 6.54
C CYS A 556 -27.88 -21.94 5.76
N GLY A 557 -27.74 -21.79 4.44
CA GLY A 557 -28.69 -21.04 3.61
C GLY A 557 -28.78 -19.55 3.97
N ARG A 558 -27.75 -18.98 4.61
CA ARG A 558 -27.69 -17.59 5.09
C ARG A 558 -26.51 -16.85 4.47
N LYS A 559 -26.67 -15.55 4.19
CA LYS A 559 -25.58 -14.69 3.71
C LYS A 559 -24.63 -14.30 4.84
N PRO A 560 -23.36 -13.99 4.53
CA PRO A 560 -22.38 -13.48 5.50
C PRO A 560 -22.86 -12.25 6.29
N ASP A 561 -23.60 -11.35 5.63
CA ASP A 561 -24.02 -10.04 6.17
C ASP A 561 -25.40 -10.06 6.87
N GLU A 562 -26.12 -11.19 6.85
CA GLU A 562 -27.54 -11.27 7.25
C GLU A 562 -27.77 -11.80 8.68
N VAL A 563 -26.71 -11.88 9.49
CA VAL A 563 -26.82 -12.43 10.84
C VAL A 563 -27.38 -11.37 11.81
N ALA A 564 -28.61 -11.60 12.24
CA ALA A 564 -29.48 -10.68 13.00
C ALA A 564 -29.03 -10.32 14.44
N LEU A 565 -27.75 -10.39 14.77
CA LEU A 565 -27.19 -10.11 16.10
C LEU A 565 -25.85 -9.36 16.07
N GLY A 566 -25.45 -8.81 14.91
CA GLY A 566 -24.15 -8.11 14.77
C GLY A 566 -22.93 -9.04 14.82
N LEU A 567 -23.14 -10.36 14.70
CA LEU A 567 -22.09 -11.37 14.58
C LEU A 567 -21.89 -11.74 13.11
N SER A 568 -20.69 -12.10 12.68
CA SER A 568 -20.47 -12.69 11.36
C SER A 568 -21.06 -14.11 11.26
N LEU A 569 -21.30 -14.59 10.04
CA LEU A 569 -21.74 -15.98 9.79
C LEU A 569 -20.81 -17.00 10.45
N VAL A 570 -19.49 -16.79 10.36
CA VAL A 570 -18.49 -17.68 10.99
C VAL A 570 -18.67 -17.70 12.51
N GLU A 571 -18.81 -16.54 13.15
CA GLU A 571 -18.94 -16.44 14.61
C GLU A 571 -20.23 -17.11 15.13
N TRP A 572 -21.34 -16.93 14.43
CA TRP A 572 -22.61 -17.54 14.79
C TRP A 572 -22.55 -19.08 14.72
N VAL A 573 -22.05 -19.64 13.62
CA VAL A 573 -21.94 -21.10 13.44
C VAL A 573 -20.91 -21.67 14.42
N TRP A 574 -19.77 -21.01 14.63
CA TRP A 574 -18.74 -21.48 15.56
C TRP A 574 -19.23 -21.47 17.00
N GLY A 575 -20.04 -20.49 17.40
CA GLY A 575 -20.70 -20.48 18.70
C GLY A 575 -21.66 -21.67 18.90
N LEU A 576 -22.32 -22.15 17.84
CA LEU A 576 -23.11 -23.39 17.90
C LEU A 576 -22.22 -24.63 18.01
N TYR A 577 -21.10 -24.67 17.29
CA TYR A 577 -20.10 -25.74 17.38
C TYR A 577 -19.51 -25.86 18.80
N GLY A 578 -19.06 -24.76 19.40
CA GLY A 578 -18.52 -24.75 20.77
C GLY A 578 -19.49 -25.23 21.84
N ARG A 579 -20.81 -25.08 21.59
CA ARG A 579 -21.90 -25.58 22.45
C ARG A 579 -22.36 -27.00 22.12
N GLY A 580 -21.73 -27.68 21.16
CA GLY A 580 -22.13 -29.02 20.70
C GLY A 580 -23.48 -29.04 19.98
N LYS A 581 -23.89 -27.93 19.36
CA LYS A 581 -25.19 -27.75 18.68
C LYS A 581 -25.03 -27.43 17.20
N ILE A 582 -23.99 -27.96 16.55
CA ILE A 582 -23.60 -27.63 15.16
C ILE A 582 -24.73 -27.86 14.14
N MET A 583 -25.55 -28.90 14.33
CA MET A 583 -26.68 -29.20 13.44
C MET A 583 -27.76 -28.11 13.41
N LYS A 584 -27.83 -27.25 14.43
CA LYS A 584 -28.73 -26.09 14.45
C LYS A 584 -28.32 -24.99 13.47
N ALA A 585 -27.12 -25.06 12.90
CA ALA A 585 -26.68 -24.13 11.88
C ALA A 585 -27.28 -24.46 10.50
N SER A 586 -27.80 -25.68 10.31
CA SER A 586 -28.38 -26.12 9.03
C SER A 586 -29.52 -25.22 8.57
N ASP A 587 -29.65 -25.07 7.26
CA ASP A 587 -30.74 -24.34 6.63
C ASP A 587 -32.10 -24.94 7.04
N GLU A 588 -32.92 -24.14 7.72
CA GLU A 588 -34.23 -24.54 8.23
C GLU A 588 -35.16 -25.06 7.13
N ARG A 589 -34.98 -24.61 5.88
CA ARG A 589 -35.77 -25.06 4.72
C ARG A 589 -35.45 -26.49 4.27
N LEU A 590 -34.32 -27.05 4.68
CA LEU A 590 -34.03 -28.46 4.48
C LEU A 590 -34.85 -29.35 5.40
N ALA A 591 -35.48 -28.80 6.46
CA ALA A 591 -36.35 -29.54 7.37
C ALA A 591 -35.73 -30.84 7.93
N MET A 592 -34.43 -30.82 8.22
CA MET A 592 -33.63 -31.98 8.65
C MET A 592 -33.46 -33.10 7.60
N ASP A 593 -33.81 -32.85 6.34
CA ASP A 593 -33.57 -33.75 5.20
C ASP A 593 -32.15 -33.56 4.62
N PHE A 594 -31.17 -34.00 5.38
CA PHE A 594 -29.76 -34.00 4.99
C PHE A 594 -29.00 -35.14 5.67
N ASN A 595 -27.87 -35.52 5.08
CA ASN A 595 -26.96 -36.46 5.71
C ASN A 595 -26.16 -35.73 6.79
N GLU A 596 -26.35 -36.11 8.06
CA GLU A 596 -25.71 -35.45 9.21
C GLU A 596 -24.17 -35.50 9.13
N LEU A 597 -23.60 -36.59 8.62
CA LEU A 597 -22.16 -36.76 8.50
C LEU A 597 -21.60 -35.79 7.45
N GLU A 598 -22.23 -35.70 6.28
CA GLU A 598 -21.86 -34.73 5.23
C GLU A 598 -22.03 -33.29 5.72
N MET A 599 -23.09 -33.00 6.47
CA MET A 599 -23.35 -31.67 7.05
C MET A 599 -22.24 -31.27 8.02
N GLU A 600 -21.88 -32.19 8.93
CA GLU A 600 -20.77 -31.99 9.85
C GLU A 600 -19.46 -31.75 9.08
N HIS A 601 -19.15 -32.57 8.07
CA HIS A 601 -17.93 -32.40 7.27
C HIS A 601 -17.90 -31.06 6.55
N LEU A 602 -19.01 -30.63 5.95
CA LEU A 602 -19.08 -29.36 5.25
C LEU A 602 -18.86 -28.18 6.19
N ILE A 603 -19.47 -28.19 7.38
CA ILE A 603 -19.33 -27.10 8.35
C ILE A 603 -17.92 -27.08 8.95
N ILE A 604 -17.37 -28.23 9.34
CA ILE A 604 -16.01 -28.31 9.91
C ILE A 604 -14.95 -27.93 8.87
N VAL A 605 -15.10 -28.34 7.61
CA VAL A 605 -14.25 -27.87 6.52
C VAL A 605 -14.43 -26.37 6.32
N GLY A 606 -15.67 -25.85 6.37
CA GLY A 606 -15.95 -24.42 6.31
C GLY A 606 -15.16 -23.62 7.37
N PHE A 607 -15.13 -24.10 8.61
CA PHE A 607 -14.32 -23.52 9.68
C PHE A 607 -12.83 -23.64 9.48
N TRP A 608 -12.35 -24.80 9.04
CA TRP A 608 -10.93 -25.02 8.80
C TRP A 608 -10.40 -24.10 7.69
N CYS A 609 -11.20 -23.92 6.63
CA CYS A 609 -10.96 -22.97 5.56
C CYS A 609 -11.05 -21.52 6.04
N ALA A 610 -12.04 -21.18 6.86
CA ALA A 610 -12.25 -19.84 7.40
C ALA A 610 -11.36 -19.50 8.62
N HIS A 611 -10.30 -20.27 8.86
CA HIS A 611 -9.41 -20.04 10.00
C HIS A 611 -8.74 -18.64 9.91
N PRO A 612 -8.67 -17.85 11.00
CA PRO A 612 -8.14 -16.48 10.94
C PRO A 612 -6.67 -16.38 10.53
N ASP A 613 -5.84 -17.32 10.99
CA ASP A 613 -4.47 -17.50 10.51
C ASP A 613 -4.45 -18.29 9.19
N SER A 614 -3.89 -17.68 8.14
CA SER A 614 -3.78 -18.26 6.80
C SER A 614 -2.93 -19.53 6.75
N LYS A 615 -1.90 -19.64 7.60
CA LYS A 615 -1.00 -20.82 7.64
C LYS A 615 -1.67 -22.07 8.21
N SER A 616 -2.75 -21.87 8.96
CA SER A 616 -3.51 -22.94 9.60
C SER A 616 -4.65 -23.46 8.71
N ARG A 617 -4.88 -22.84 7.54
CA ARG A 617 -5.90 -23.26 6.57
C ARG A 617 -5.43 -24.47 5.75
N PRO A 618 -6.35 -25.34 5.30
CA PRO A 618 -6.02 -26.50 4.48
C PRO A 618 -5.59 -26.11 3.06
N SER A 619 -4.86 -26.99 2.38
CA SER A 619 -4.71 -26.93 0.93
C SER A 619 -6.01 -27.35 0.22
N ALA A 620 -6.16 -26.99 -1.06
CA ALA A 620 -7.34 -27.36 -1.84
C ALA A 620 -7.49 -28.89 -1.98
N THR A 621 -6.36 -29.61 -2.08
CA THR A 621 -6.36 -31.09 -2.02
C THR A 621 -6.92 -31.61 -0.70
N GLN A 622 -6.48 -31.05 0.45
CA GLN A 622 -6.96 -31.48 1.76
C GLN A 622 -8.47 -31.23 1.94
N VAL A 623 -8.96 -30.06 1.49
CA VAL A 623 -10.39 -29.73 1.46
C VAL A 623 -11.18 -30.81 0.72
N LEU A 624 -10.76 -31.14 -0.51
CA LEU A 624 -11.48 -32.10 -1.34
C LEU A 624 -11.47 -33.51 -0.74
N ASN A 625 -10.33 -33.96 -0.21
CA ASN A 625 -10.20 -35.30 0.37
C ASN A 625 -11.06 -35.48 1.61
N VAL A 626 -11.13 -34.47 2.49
CA VAL A 626 -12.01 -34.52 3.67
C VAL A 626 -13.48 -34.54 3.26
N LEU A 627 -13.89 -33.70 2.30
CA LEU A 627 -15.28 -33.71 1.79
C LEU A 627 -15.65 -35.03 1.09
N LYS A 628 -14.67 -35.77 0.55
CA LYS A 628 -14.88 -37.11 -0.02
C LYS A 628 -14.76 -38.26 0.98
N PHE A 629 -14.53 -37.97 2.26
CA PHE A 629 -14.28 -38.97 3.31
C PHE A 629 -13.01 -39.81 3.09
N GLU A 630 -12.06 -39.30 2.30
CA GLU A 630 -10.76 -39.93 2.04
C GLU A 630 -9.71 -39.53 3.10
N SER A 631 -10.04 -38.59 3.99
CA SER A 631 -9.19 -38.13 5.09
C SER A 631 -10.04 -37.74 6.31
N PRO A 632 -9.50 -37.88 7.54
CA PRO A 632 -10.24 -37.56 8.76
C PRO A 632 -10.46 -36.05 8.92
N LEU A 633 -11.47 -35.68 9.71
CA LEU A 633 -11.74 -34.28 10.07
C LEU A 633 -10.58 -33.64 10.85
N PRO A 634 -10.32 -32.34 10.63
CA PRO A 634 -9.36 -31.59 11.43
C PRO A 634 -9.85 -31.44 12.87
N LYS A 635 -8.93 -31.40 13.83
CA LYS A 635 -9.24 -31.09 15.24
C LYS A 635 -9.26 -29.58 15.42
N LEU A 636 -10.44 -28.98 15.48
CA LEU A 636 -10.61 -27.54 15.68
C LEU A 636 -10.96 -27.18 17.14
N PRO A 637 -10.47 -26.06 17.67
CA PRO A 637 -10.81 -25.60 19.02
C PRO A 637 -12.29 -25.21 19.14
N ARG A 638 -12.84 -25.34 20.36
CA ARG A 638 -14.25 -25.02 20.64
C ARG A 638 -14.55 -23.53 20.65
N GLU A 639 -13.53 -22.70 20.88
CA GLU A 639 -13.59 -21.25 20.80
C GLU A 639 -12.90 -20.78 19.51
N ILE A 640 -13.35 -19.66 18.95
CA ILE A 640 -12.75 -19.08 17.74
C ILE A 640 -11.32 -18.65 18.08
N PRO A 641 -10.30 -19.08 17.32
CA PRO A 641 -8.94 -18.61 17.48
C PRO A 641 -8.88 -17.08 17.30
N THR A 642 -8.35 -16.34 18.27
CA THR A 642 -8.07 -14.91 18.08
C THR A 642 -6.95 -14.73 17.05
N PRO A 643 -7.09 -13.86 16.04
CA PRO A 643 -6.06 -13.67 15.04
C PRO A 643 -4.78 -13.12 15.67
N ILE A 644 -3.66 -13.84 15.54
CA ILE A 644 -2.33 -13.34 15.92
C ILE A 644 -1.68 -12.81 14.64
N TYR A 645 -1.97 -11.57 14.26
CA TYR A 645 -1.26 -10.91 13.16
C TYR A 645 0.05 -10.33 13.66
N LEU A 646 1.05 -11.20 13.84
CA LEU A 646 2.44 -10.78 13.99
C LEU A 646 3.02 -10.46 12.60
N PRO A 647 3.71 -9.33 12.39
CA PRO A 647 4.57 -9.17 11.23
C PRO A 647 5.60 -10.30 11.24
N THR A 648 5.71 -11.05 10.16
CA THR A 648 6.64 -12.18 10.06
C THR A 648 8.08 -11.67 10.13
N GLY A 649 8.69 -11.85 11.30
CA GLY A 649 10.09 -11.53 11.54
C GLY A 649 10.64 -12.00 12.88
N THR A 650 10.05 -12.98 13.58
CA THR A 650 10.76 -13.69 14.66
C THR A 650 10.11 -15.04 14.97
N ILE A 651 10.93 -16.09 14.95
CA ILE A 651 10.59 -17.40 15.50
C ILE A 651 10.36 -17.22 17.01
N MET A 652 9.15 -17.54 17.50
CA MET A 652 8.90 -17.63 18.94
C MET A 652 9.62 -18.84 19.53
N PRO A 653 10.24 -18.66 20.71
CA PRO A 653 9.96 -19.52 21.83
C PRO A 653 9.14 -18.75 22.87
N LEU A 654 8.09 -19.41 23.32
CA LEU A 654 7.27 -19.14 24.50
C LEU A 654 8.03 -18.39 25.62
N LEU A 655 7.76 -17.08 25.76
CA LEU A 655 7.88 -16.29 26.97
C LEU A 655 7.07 -15.00 26.75
N HIS A 656 5.99 -14.82 27.50
CA HIS A 656 5.41 -13.50 27.69
C HIS A 656 6.51 -12.58 28.23
N THR A 657 6.85 -11.51 27.49
CA THR A 657 7.07 -10.13 27.97
C THR A 657 7.57 -9.21 26.86
N THR A 658 6.69 -8.38 26.29
CA THR A 658 7.09 -7.12 25.62
C THR A 658 6.10 -6.04 26.06
N ASN A 659 6.51 -5.19 27.02
CA ASN A 659 5.61 -4.27 27.74
C ASN A 659 5.72 -2.80 27.28
N SER A 660 5.85 -2.53 25.97
CA SER A 660 5.65 -1.18 25.39
C SER A 660 4.54 -1.24 24.34
N ILE A 661 3.55 -0.35 24.47
CA ILE A 661 2.40 -0.26 23.57
C ILE A 661 2.53 1.01 22.74
N SER A 662 2.43 0.87 21.42
CA SER A 662 2.37 1.97 20.45
C SER A 662 1.26 1.71 19.43
N PHE A 663 0.46 2.73 19.12
CA PHE A 663 -0.52 2.71 18.04
C PHE A 663 -0.70 4.10 17.43
N SER A 664 -1.07 4.14 16.15
CA SER A 664 -1.37 5.39 15.43
C SER A 664 -2.56 5.20 14.49
N PHE A 665 -3.45 6.18 14.54
CA PHE A 665 -4.66 6.34 13.73
C PHE A 665 -4.60 7.73 13.10
N PRO A 666 -3.98 7.89 11.91
CA PRO A 666 -3.99 9.17 11.19
C PRO A 666 -5.40 9.57 10.73
N ASN A 667 -6.30 8.60 10.65
CA ASN A 667 -7.74 8.72 10.56
C ASN A 667 -8.40 7.43 11.12
N PHE A 668 -9.73 7.38 11.19
CA PHE A 668 -10.52 6.29 11.73
C PHE A 668 -11.37 5.60 10.65
N PRO A 669 -10.76 4.79 9.77
CA PRO A 669 -11.49 4.12 8.70
C PRO A 669 -12.50 3.14 9.31
N ILE A 670 -13.66 2.98 8.65
CA ILE A 670 -14.83 2.30 9.25
C ILE A 670 -14.56 0.85 9.69
N TYR A 671 -13.49 0.24 9.18
CA TYR A 671 -13.10 -1.15 9.38
C TYR A 671 -12.01 -1.37 10.45
N ASP A 672 -11.48 -0.30 11.09
CA ASP A 672 -10.44 -0.45 12.13
C ASP A 672 -11.04 -0.86 13.47
N LEU A 673 -11.08 -2.16 13.76
CA LEU A 673 -11.69 -2.72 14.98
C LEU A 673 -10.89 -2.47 16.26
N ARG A 674 -9.73 -1.80 16.20
CA ARG A 674 -8.93 -1.48 17.39
C ARG A 674 -9.53 -0.35 18.22
N ILE A 675 -10.59 0.30 17.72
CA ILE A 675 -11.39 1.28 18.46
C ILE A 675 -12.79 0.73 18.73
N SER A 676 -13.12 0.60 20.01
CA SER A 676 -14.47 0.28 20.48
C SER A 676 -15.27 1.56 20.69
N LEU A 677 -16.49 1.59 20.17
CA LEU A 677 -17.44 2.70 20.32
C LEU A 677 -18.54 2.30 21.29
N GLU A 678 -18.93 3.20 22.21
CA GLU A 678 -20.01 2.98 23.18
C GLU A 678 -21.05 4.12 23.13
N ASN A 679 -22.32 3.76 23.37
CA ASN A 679 -23.50 4.63 23.33
C ASN A 679 -23.67 5.33 21.98
N ASP A 680 -23.74 6.66 21.96
CA ASP A 680 -24.09 7.45 20.78
C ASP A 680 -22.89 7.70 19.85
N SER A 681 -21.71 7.18 20.18
CA SER A 681 -20.53 7.36 19.33
C SER A 681 -20.62 6.53 18.06
N THR A 682 -20.34 7.17 16.93
CA THR A 682 -20.43 6.58 15.60
C THR A 682 -19.19 6.91 14.79
N ARG A 683 -18.95 6.14 13.73
CA ARG A 683 -17.97 6.53 12.71
C ARG A 683 -18.65 7.50 11.76
N GLY A 684 -18.13 8.72 11.69
CA GLY A 684 -18.64 9.77 10.82
C GLY A 684 -18.09 9.67 9.40
N ASP A 685 -18.60 10.52 8.53
CA ASP A 685 -18.06 10.71 7.18
C ASP A 685 -16.59 11.16 7.22
N ASN A 686 -15.81 10.85 6.18
CA ASN A 686 -14.38 11.17 6.07
C ASN A 686 -13.46 10.49 7.10
N ASN A 687 -13.80 9.28 7.57
CA ASN A 687 -12.96 8.49 8.47
C ASN A 687 -12.66 9.21 9.80
N VAL A 688 -13.66 9.83 10.43
CA VAL A 688 -13.54 10.43 11.77
C VAL A 688 -14.42 9.66 12.76
N ILE A 689 -14.14 9.76 14.06
CA ILE A 689 -15.07 9.29 15.09
C ILE A 689 -15.91 10.47 15.56
N GLU A 690 -17.22 10.36 15.45
CA GLU A 690 -18.16 11.28 16.08
C GLU A 690 -18.51 10.72 17.46
N LEU A 691 -18.06 11.39 18.53
CA LEU A 691 -18.41 11.00 19.90
C LEU A 691 -19.84 11.41 20.27
N THR A 692 -20.41 12.34 19.51
CA THR A 692 -21.79 12.80 19.63
C THR A 692 -22.35 12.95 18.21
N PRO A 693 -23.57 12.46 17.92
CA PRO A 693 -24.02 12.23 16.55
C PRO A 693 -24.44 13.53 15.84
N ASN A 694 -24.10 13.63 14.56
CA ASN A 694 -24.54 14.70 13.66
C ASN A 694 -25.92 14.41 13.06
N LEU A 695 -26.97 14.32 13.89
CA LEU A 695 -28.35 14.25 13.41
C LEU A 695 -28.88 15.68 13.26
N ASP A 696 -29.62 15.98 12.18
CA ASP A 696 -30.22 17.30 11.83
C ASP A 696 -31.16 17.92 12.90
N LYS A 697 -31.15 17.40 14.13
CA LYS A 697 -31.79 17.96 15.33
C LYS A 697 -30.78 17.97 16.46
N ALA A 698 -30.58 19.12 17.10
CA ALA A 698 -29.80 19.28 18.32
C ALA A 698 -30.14 18.18 19.35
N VAL A 699 -29.34 17.11 19.42
CA VAL A 699 -29.53 16.02 20.38
C VAL A 699 -28.97 16.52 21.71
N ARG A 700 -29.87 16.86 22.63
CA ARG A 700 -29.52 17.15 24.03
C ARG A 700 -29.36 15.85 24.79
N GLY A 701 -28.42 15.79 25.71
CA GLY A 701 -28.24 14.62 26.55
C GLY A 701 -27.52 13.45 25.88
N SER A 702 -26.88 13.66 24.72
CA SER A 702 -26.10 12.63 24.03
C SER A 702 -24.81 12.35 24.77
N VAL A 703 -24.38 11.08 24.75
CA VAL A 703 -23.21 10.59 25.47
C VAL A 703 -22.50 9.56 24.61
N GLY A 704 -21.20 9.70 24.38
CA GLY A 704 -20.42 8.71 23.64
C GLY A 704 -19.00 8.55 24.15
N ARG A 705 -18.47 7.33 23.95
CA ARG A 705 -17.06 7.00 24.21
C ARG A 705 -16.44 6.28 23.03
N ALA A 706 -15.15 6.49 22.84
CA ALA A 706 -14.30 5.73 21.92
C ALA A 706 -13.05 5.27 22.67
N THR A 707 -12.82 3.96 22.78
CA THR A 707 -11.70 3.39 23.54
C THR A 707 -10.83 2.52 22.67
N TYR A 708 -9.53 2.47 22.99
CA TYR A 708 -8.66 1.46 22.42
C TYR A 708 -9.07 0.08 22.94
N SER A 709 -9.21 -0.89 22.04
CA SER A 709 -9.84 -2.19 22.31
C SER A 709 -9.03 -3.06 23.26
N GLU A 710 -7.70 -2.92 23.25
CA GLU A 710 -6.81 -3.74 24.07
C GLU A 710 -6.46 -3.05 25.40
N PRO A 711 -6.54 -3.77 26.54
CA PRO A 711 -6.15 -3.23 27.85
C PRO A 711 -4.65 -2.90 27.93
N ILE A 712 -4.33 -1.72 28.42
CA ILE A 712 -2.95 -1.27 28.63
C ILE A 712 -2.52 -1.61 30.06
N LYS A 713 -1.38 -2.30 30.20
CA LYS A 713 -0.76 -2.52 31.53
C LYS A 713 0.01 -1.27 31.93
N LEU A 714 -0.60 -0.41 32.74
CA LEU A 714 -0.07 0.88 33.17
C LEU A 714 1.09 0.74 34.16
N TRP A 715 0.99 -0.21 35.08
CA TRP A 715 2.01 -0.45 36.09
C TRP A 715 2.05 -1.91 36.54
N ASN A 716 3.12 -2.27 37.25
CA ASN A 716 3.35 -3.62 37.75
C ASN A 716 3.40 -3.59 39.28
N ALA A 717 2.50 -4.29 39.96
CA ALA A 717 2.42 -4.30 41.42
C ALA A 717 3.56 -5.06 42.10
N THR A 718 4.24 -5.95 41.39
CA THR A 718 5.45 -6.61 41.91
C THR A 718 6.64 -5.66 41.93
N THR A 719 6.82 -4.84 40.88
CA THR A 719 7.98 -3.94 40.78
C THR A 719 7.68 -2.50 41.22
N GLY A 720 6.40 -2.14 41.38
CA GLY A 720 5.95 -0.77 41.65
C GLY A 720 6.16 0.20 40.47
N ARG A 721 6.60 -0.30 39.30
CA ARG A 721 6.96 0.54 38.16
C ARG A 721 5.76 0.91 37.32
N VAL A 722 5.69 2.17 36.93
CA VAL A 722 4.68 2.77 36.03
C VAL A 722 5.34 3.07 34.68
N ILE A 723 4.61 2.92 33.57
CA ILE A 723 5.08 3.33 32.24
C ILE A 723 5.08 4.85 32.10
N ASP A 724 5.97 5.36 31.27
CA ASP A 724 5.82 6.67 30.65
C ASP A 724 4.92 6.53 29.42
N PHE A 725 4.17 7.57 29.07
CA PHE A 725 3.45 7.59 27.80
C PHE A 725 3.35 8.99 27.22
N VAL A 726 3.17 9.05 25.91
CA VAL A 726 2.77 10.23 25.14
C VAL A 726 1.59 9.82 24.29
N THR A 727 0.55 10.64 24.25
CA THR A 727 -0.52 10.52 23.28
C THR A 727 -0.71 11.85 22.57
N HIS A 728 -0.91 11.77 21.26
CA HIS A 728 -1.18 12.90 20.40
C HIS A 728 -2.50 12.66 19.68
N PHE A 729 -3.39 13.64 19.65
CA PHE A 729 -4.65 13.50 18.94
C PHE A 729 -5.15 14.85 18.42
N SER A 730 -5.84 14.77 17.28
CA SER A 730 -6.52 15.90 16.67
C SER A 730 -8.03 15.74 16.89
N PHE A 731 -8.71 16.79 17.33
CA PHE A 731 -10.15 16.78 17.53
C PHE A 731 -10.79 18.11 17.10
N MET A 732 -12.11 18.11 16.96
CA MET A 732 -12.88 19.28 16.57
C MET A 732 -14.20 19.31 17.35
N VAL A 733 -14.54 20.49 17.87
CA VAL A 733 -15.83 20.75 18.54
C VAL A 733 -16.61 21.74 17.69
N THR A 734 -17.74 21.30 17.13
CA THR A 734 -18.58 22.10 16.23
C THR A 734 -19.95 22.35 16.84
N ARG A 735 -20.40 23.60 16.78
CA ARG A 735 -21.72 24.03 17.25
C ARG A 735 -22.80 23.74 16.21
N THR A 736 -23.98 23.29 16.64
CA THR A 736 -25.05 22.82 15.74
C THR A 736 -26.09 23.85 15.31
N ASN A 737 -26.52 24.80 16.17
CA ASN A 737 -27.41 25.94 15.81
C ASN A 737 -27.82 26.89 16.96
N LEU A 738 -27.30 26.73 18.20
CA LEU A 738 -27.63 27.59 19.35
C LEU A 738 -26.46 28.53 19.69
N SER A 739 -26.73 29.69 20.26
CA SER A 739 -25.70 30.68 20.67
C SER A 739 -24.78 30.21 21.82
N ASN A 740 -24.98 29.01 22.38
CA ASN A 740 -24.23 28.45 23.49
C ASN A 740 -23.45 27.19 23.06
N TYR A 741 -22.23 27.05 23.57
CA TYR A 741 -21.45 25.80 23.53
C TYR A 741 -21.98 24.83 24.60
N GLY A 742 -21.61 23.55 24.49
CA GLY A 742 -21.91 22.43 25.36
C GLY A 742 -20.66 21.98 26.11
N ASP A 743 -20.75 20.82 26.78
CA ASP A 743 -19.89 20.47 27.92
C ASP A 743 -18.52 19.83 27.55
N GLY A 744 -18.14 19.77 26.28
CA GLY A 744 -16.77 19.45 25.84
C GLY A 744 -16.41 17.97 25.61
N ILE A 745 -15.11 17.73 25.41
CA ILE A 745 -14.49 16.41 25.13
C ILE A 745 -13.35 16.13 26.12
N SER A 746 -13.09 14.87 26.46
CA SER A 746 -11.96 14.49 27.31
C SER A 746 -11.22 13.25 26.84
N PHE A 747 -9.90 13.25 27.01
CA PHE A 747 -9.06 12.05 26.96
C PHE A 747 -9.01 11.43 28.37
N PHE A 748 -9.28 10.14 28.53
CA PHE A 748 -9.37 9.50 29.84
C PHE A 748 -8.57 8.20 29.95
N LEU A 749 -8.18 7.90 31.19
CA LEU A 749 -7.65 6.64 31.66
C LEU A 749 -8.61 6.09 32.72
N ALA A 750 -9.05 4.83 32.58
CA ALA A 750 -10.00 4.18 33.48
C ALA A 750 -9.71 2.66 33.60
N PRO A 751 -10.27 1.94 34.59
CA PRO A 751 -10.18 0.50 34.66
C PRO A 751 -10.56 -0.18 33.34
N SER A 752 -9.80 -1.22 32.97
CA SER A 752 -10.13 -2.05 31.80
C SER A 752 -11.57 -2.57 31.90
N GLY A 753 -12.40 -2.30 30.87
CA GLY A 753 -13.81 -2.64 30.87
C GLY A 753 -14.74 -1.60 31.54
N SER A 754 -14.23 -0.43 31.93
CA SER A 754 -15.04 0.71 32.38
C SER A 754 -16.13 1.05 31.36
N LYS A 755 -17.36 1.21 31.84
CA LYS A 755 -18.54 1.55 31.03
C LYS A 755 -18.99 2.98 31.30
N VAL A 756 -19.72 3.54 30.34
CA VAL A 756 -20.38 4.84 30.51
C VAL A 756 -21.35 4.79 31.71
N PRO A 757 -21.20 5.67 32.72
CA PRO A 757 -22.12 5.72 33.85
C PRO A 757 -23.54 6.13 33.41
N PRO A 758 -24.59 5.67 34.10
CA PRO A 758 -25.95 6.11 33.81
C PRO A 758 -26.13 7.60 34.15
N ARG A 759 -26.88 8.33 33.31
CA ARG A 759 -27.16 9.78 33.50
C ARG A 759 -25.89 10.64 33.58
N SER A 760 -24.93 10.34 32.72
CA SER A 760 -23.62 10.98 32.61
C SER A 760 -23.53 12.05 31.52
N SER A 761 -24.67 12.58 31.07
CA SER A 761 -24.73 13.64 30.07
C SER A 761 -24.47 15.03 30.67
N GLY A 762 -24.06 15.96 29.81
CA GLY A 762 -23.74 17.34 30.20
C GLY A 762 -22.34 17.45 30.83
N GLY A 763 -22.19 18.31 31.82
CA GLY A 763 -20.92 18.51 32.53
C GLY A 763 -20.31 17.27 33.19
N TYR A 764 -20.93 16.09 33.10
CA TYR A 764 -20.34 14.84 33.58
C TYR A 764 -19.47 14.12 32.54
N LEU A 765 -19.40 14.64 31.30
CA LEU A 765 -18.47 14.23 30.23
C LEU A 765 -18.49 12.74 29.86
N ALA A 766 -19.61 12.05 30.09
CA ALA A 766 -19.69 10.59 30.04
C ALA A 766 -18.74 9.86 31.01
N LEU A 767 -18.09 10.55 31.95
CA LEU A 767 -17.09 10.01 32.88
C LEU A 767 -17.66 9.72 34.27
N PHE A 768 -18.57 10.59 34.73
CA PHE A 768 -19.15 10.53 36.06
C PHE A 768 -20.67 10.49 36.01
N ASP A 769 -21.30 10.25 37.15
CA ASP A 769 -22.72 10.50 37.34
C ASP A 769 -22.94 11.54 38.44
N ARG A 770 -24.17 12.03 38.57
CA ARG A 770 -24.53 13.02 39.60
C ARG A 770 -24.22 12.58 41.04
N MET A 771 -24.08 11.28 41.30
CA MET A 771 -23.85 10.76 42.64
C MET A 771 -22.37 10.79 43.02
N ASN A 772 -21.44 10.73 42.05
CA ASN A 772 -20.01 10.61 42.28
C ASN A 772 -19.14 11.73 41.67
N ALA A 773 -19.68 12.56 40.78
CA ALA A 773 -18.92 13.57 40.03
C ALA A 773 -18.12 14.53 40.91
N GLU A 774 -18.71 15.06 41.99
CA GLU A 774 -18.05 16.07 42.85
C GLU A 774 -17.37 15.46 44.09
N LYS A 775 -17.46 14.15 44.31
CA LYS A 775 -17.11 13.51 45.59
C LYS A 775 -15.70 12.96 45.68
N LYS A 776 -14.88 13.11 44.63
CA LYS A 776 -13.49 12.62 44.53
C LYS A 776 -13.29 11.21 45.12
N LEU A 777 -14.23 10.31 44.83
CA LEU A 777 -14.26 9.00 45.47
C LEU A 777 -13.11 8.13 44.91
N PRO A 778 -12.30 7.47 45.77
CA PRO A 778 -11.22 6.59 45.28
C PRO A 778 -11.72 5.43 44.41
N THR A 779 -12.99 5.05 44.55
CA THR A 779 -13.64 4.02 43.74
C THR A 779 -13.97 4.45 42.32
N ASN A 780 -13.88 5.75 42.00
CA ASN A 780 -14.14 6.24 40.65
C ASN A 780 -13.04 5.79 39.69
N GLN A 781 -11.77 5.79 40.14
CA GLN A 781 -10.60 5.34 39.37
C GLN A 781 -10.53 5.93 37.96
N ILE A 782 -10.70 7.25 37.84
CA ILE A 782 -10.63 7.95 36.54
C ILE A 782 -9.59 9.05 36.64
N VAL A 783 -8.72 9.13 35.65
CA VAL A 783 -7.88 10.29 35.37
C VAL A 783 -8.22 10.78 33.98
N ALA A 784 -8.56 12.05 33.82
CA ALA A 784 -8.92 12.61 32.53
C ALA A 784 -8.27 13.96 32.29
N VAL A 785 -8.08 14.28 31.01
CA VAL A 785 -7.77 15.62 30.53
C VAL A 785 -9.00 16.11 29.80
N GLU A 786 -9.68 17.11 30.36
CA GLU A 786 -10.87 17.73 29.79
C GLU A 786 -10.52 18.95 28.95
N PHE A 787 -11.25 19.10 27.85
CA PHE A 787 -11.24 20.23 26.93
C PHE A 787 -12.66 20.79 26.96
N ASP A 788 -12.94 21.60 27.98
CA ASP A 788 -14.29 22.02 28.33
C ASP A 788 -14.65 23.32 27.60
N THR A 789 -15.84 23.32 27.02
CA THR A 789 -16.40 24.42 26.23
C THR A 789 -17.62 25.09 26.90
N PHE A 790 -18.01 24.64 28.09
CA PHE A 790 -19.08 25.22 28.89
C PHE A 790 -18.59 25.60 30.29
N GLN A 791 -19.38 26.40 31.02
CA GLN A 791 -19.10 26.68 32.43
C GLN A 791 -20.26 26.16 33.27
N ASN A 792 -20.12 24.96 33.80
CA ASN A 792 -20.91 24.45 34.89
C ASN A 792 -20.53 25.16 36.22
N PRO A 793 -21.33 25.01 37.28
CA PRO A 793 -21.08 25.69 38.57
C PRO A 793 -19.74 25.35 39.25
N TRP A 794 -19.11 24.25 38.84
CA TRP A 794 -17.82 23.78 39.36
C TRP A 794 -16.63 24.19 38.48
N ASP A 795 -16.86 24.82 37.33
CA ASP A 795 -15.81 25.13 36.38
C ASP A 795 -15.17 26.49 36.62
N PRO A 796 -13.85 26.59 36.47
CA PRO A 796 -13.12 27.82 36.71
C PRO A 796 -13.36 28.88 35.63
N SER A 797 -13.68 28.47 34.40
CA SER A 797 -14.00 29.36 33.28
C SER A 797 -14.77 28.62 32.19
N THR A 798 -15.33 29.36 31.22
CA THR A 798 -16.12 28.77 30.13
C THR A 798 -15.32 28.02 29.06
N ASP A 799 -14.00 28.22 28.98
CA ASP A 799 -13.14 27.57 28.00
C ASP A 799 -11.82 27.25 28.69
N HIS A 800 -11.61 25.99 29.05
CA HIS A 800 -10.43 25.60 29.80
C HIS A 800 -9.97 24.18 29.45
N VAL A 801 -8.68 23.96 29.68
CA VAL A 801 -8.12 22.61 29.75
C VAL A 801 -7.94 22.25 31.21
N GLY A 802 -8.40 21.07 31.60
CA GLY A 802 -8.41 20.60 32.97
C GLY A 802 -7.80 19.21 33.12
N ILE A 803 -7.22 18.91 34.29
CA ILE A 803 -6.80 17.56 34.68
C ILE A 803 -7.67 17.11 35.85
N ASN A 804 -8.49 16.09 35.60
CA ASN A 804 -9.48 15.57 36.53
C ASN A 804 -8.99 14.27 37.17
N VAL A 805 -9.10 14.16 38.49
CA VAL A 805 -8.64 12.98 39.25
C VAL A 805 -9.76 12.51 40.17
N ASN A 806 -10.40 11.39 39.81
CA ASN A 806 -11.53 10.78 40.53
C ASN A 806 -12.75 11.69 40.75
N SER A 807 -12.79 12.86 40.13
CA SER A 807 -13.82 13.89 40.28
C SER A 807 -13.89 14.66 38.97
N ILE A 808 -15.06 15.20 38.61
CA ILE A 808 -15.17 16.14 37.49
C ILE A 808 -14.50 17.48 37.81
N ILE A 809 -14.34 17.82 39.08
CA ILE A 809 -13.63 19.04 39.47
C ILE A 809 -12.14 18.89 39.15
N SER A 810 -11.63 19.75 38.28
CA SER A 810 -10.23 19.79 37.88
C SER A 810 -9.27 20.04 39.06
N ASP A 811 -8.28 19.15 39.22
CA ASP A 811 -7.20 19.28 40.19
C ASP A 811 -6.13 20.30 39.73
N ALA A 812 -6.02 20.49 38.41
CA ALA A 812 -5.24 21.55 37.77
C ALA A 812 -5.95 21.99 36.50
N TYR A 813 -5.94 23.29 36.20
CA TYR A 813 -6.55 23.81 34.98
C TYR A 813 -5.81 25.03 34.43
N VAL A 814 -6.03 25.32 33.16
CA VAL A 814 -5.64 26.57 32.50
C VAL A 814 -6.81 27.10 31.69
N ALA A 815 -7.18 28.36 31.90
CA ALA A 815 -8.18 29.03 31.08
C ALA A 815 -7.58 29.37 29.71
N LEU A 816 -8.33 29.16 28.64
CA LEU A 816 -7.88 29.46 27.28
C LEU A 816 -8.34 30.84 26.84
N GLU A 817 -7.40 31.63 26.30
CA GLU A 817 -7.71 32.91 25.68
C GLU A 817 -8.24 32.69 24.25
N ASN A 818 -9.20 33.51 23.81
CA ASN A 818 -9.73 33.57 22.43
C ASN A 818 -10.60 32.41 21.91
N ASN A 819 -11.29 31.65 22.77
CA ASN A 819 -12.27 30.64 22.32
C ASN A 819 -11.66 29.58 21.37
N SER A 820 -10.40 29.17 21.61
CA SER A 820 -9.62 28.32 20.67
C SER A 820 -10.31 26.99 20.37
N ILE A 821 -10.83 26.29 21.38
CA ILE A 821 -11.52 25.00 21.23
C ILE A 821 -12.90 25.18 20.58
N LYS A 822 -13.53 26.33 20.86
CA LYS A 822 -14.85 26.74 20.37
C LYS A 822 -14.85 27.20 18.91
N SER A 823 -13.69 27.35 18.29
CA SER A 823 -13.54 27.93 16.95
C SER A 823 -14.12 27.06 15.82
N GLY A 824 -14.41 25.78 16.07
CA GLY A 824 -14.77 24.81 15.03
C GLY A 824 -13.57 24.39 14.15
N ARG A 825 -12.36 24.87 14.45
CA ARG A 825 -11.12 24.41 13.82
C ARG A 825 -10.63 23.14 14.50
N THR A 826 -9.74 22.44 13.81
CA THR A 826 -9.02 21.30 14.39
C THR A 826 -8.11 21.78 15.50
N ALA A 827 -8.24 21.19 16.68
CA ALA A 827 -7.33 21.34 17.80
C ALA A 827 -6.44 20.10 17.91
N ASN A 828 -5.14 20.30 18.18
CA ASN A 828 -4.13 19.26 18.30
C ASN A 828 -3.60 19.26 19.73
N ALA A 829 -3.71 18.12 20.41
CA ALA A 829 -3.35 17.99 21.81
C ALA A 829 -2.33 16.87 22.03
N TRP A 830 -1.36 17.14 22.91
CA TRP A 830 -0.42 16.16 23.42
C TRP A 830 -0.63 15.99 24.92
N VAL A 831 -0.83 14.77 25.36
CA VAL A 831 -0.87 14.41 26.78
C VAL A 831 0.29 13.46 27.05
N SER A 832 1.16 13.82 27.99
CA SER A 832 2.36 13.04 28.31
C SER A 832 2.46 12.78 29.80
N TYR A 833 2.86 11.57 30.18
CA TYR A 833 3.12 11.21 31.56
C TYR A 833 4.58 10.78 31.74
N ASN A 834 5.27 11.46 32.66
CA ASN A 834 6.61 11.09 33.10
C ASN A 834 6.52 10.43 34.46
N SER A 835 6.74 9.12 34.51
CA SER A 835 6.64 8.29 35.72
C SER A 835 7.65 8.68 36.80
N SER A 836 8.89 9.00 36.41
CA SER A 836 9.95 9.43 37.33
C SER A 836 9.62 10.73 38.06
N LYS A 837 9.00 11.68 37.34
CA LYS A 837 8.56 12.98 37.89
C LYS A 837 7.12 12.95 38.41
N LYS A 838 6.39 11.85 38.19
CA LYS A 838 4.95 11.71 38.45
C LYS A 838 4.16 12.85 37.83
N ASN A 839 4.51 13.25 36.62
CA ASN A 839 4.02 14.48 36.01
C ASN A 839 3.18 14.17 34.77
N LEU A 840 1.91 14.55 34.80
CA LEU A 840 0.99 14.51 33.66
C LEU A 840 0.93 15.91 33.05
N SER A 841 1.42 16.06 31.83
CA SER A 841 1.51 17.34 31.13
C SER A 841 0.63 17.36 29.88
N VAL A 842 0.06 18.53 29.59
CA VAL A 842 -0.81 18.77 28.44
C VAL A 842 -0.27 19.94 27.61
N TYR A 843 -0.24 19.75 26.30
CA TYR A 843 0.01 20.79 25.30
C TYR A 843 -1.15 20.82 24.32
N LEU A 844 -1.57 22.02 23.90
CA LEU A 844 -2.68 22.24 22.99
C LEU A 844 -2.30 23.34 22.01
N THR A 845 -2.55 23.11 20.71
CA THR A 845 -2.46 24.14 19.67
C THR A 845 -3.61 23.98 18.67
N SER A 846 -4.00 25.09 18.03
CA SER A 846 -4.96 25.10 16.91
C SER A 846 -4.29 25.43 15.57
N ASP A 847 -2.96 25.28 15.48
CA ASP A 847 -2.19 25.50 14.26
C ASP A 847 -2.45 24.41 13.22
N ASP A 848 -2.47 24.81 11.95
CA ASP A 848 -2.71 23.90 10.81
C ASP A 848 -1.54 22.91 10.61
N ASN A 849 -0.33 23.25 11.09
CA ASN A 849 0.87 22.41 11.12
C ASN A 849 1.39 22.29 12.57
N PRO A 850 0.83 21.36 13.37
CA PRO A 850 1.00 21.42 14.81
C PRO A 850 2.36 20.82 15.21
N VAL A 851 3.26 21.65 15.73
CA VAL A 851 4.57 21.24 16.24
C VAL A 851 4.54 21.22 17.77
N PHE A 852 4.97 20.12 18.38
CA PHE A 852 5.18 20.06 19.83
C PHE A 852 6.40 20.89 20.21
N ASN A 853 6.18 22.09 20.74
CA ASN A 853 7.25 23.03 21.10
C ASN A 853 7.86 22.79 22.49
N GLY A 854 7.49 21.70 23.17
CA GLY A 854 7.97 21.34 24.50
C GLY A 854 7.33 22.11 25.67
N ASN A 855 6.59 23.19 25.41
CA ASN A 855 5.99 24.03 26.44
C ASN A 855 4.57 23.55 26.76
N SER A 856 4.44 22.68 27.77
CA SER A 856 3.13 22.27 28.26
C SER A 856 2.36 23.47 28.81
N ILE A 857 1.09 23.61 28.41
CA ILE A 857 0.19 24.67 28.91
C ILE A 857 -0.36 24.35 30.30
N LEU A 858 -0.36 23.07 30.65
CA LEU A 858 -0.85 22.56 31.92
C LEU A 858 -0.03 21.35 32.34
N TYR A 859 0.21 21.20 33.64
CA TYR A 859 0.73 19.96 34.19
C TYR A 859 0.17 19.71 35.59
N HIS A 860 0.17 18.46 36.01
CA HIS A 860 -0.25 18.04 37.35
C HIS A 860 0.61 16.91 37.87
N ILE A 861 1.04 17.01 39.13
CA ILE A 861 1.84 15.99 39.79
C ILE A 861 0.91 14.93 40.39
N ILE A 862 0.88 13.74 39.79
CA ILE A 862 0.02 12.62 40.17
C ILE A 862 0.76 11.29 40.04
N ASP A 863 0.64 10.45 41.07
CA ASP A 863 1.08 9.06 40.99
C ASP A 863 -0.04 8.18 40.43
N LEU A 864 0.01 7.86 39.14
CA LEU A 864 -1.05 7.10 38.48
C LEU A 864 -1.25 5.71 39.11
N SER A 865 -0.23 5.10 39.73
CA SER A 865 -0.36 3.80 40.41
C SER A 865 -1.20 3.84 41.68
N LYS A 866 -1.40 5.03 42.26
CA LYS A 866 -2.24 5.24 43.46
C LYS A 866 -3.70 5.48 43.12
N VAL A 867 -4.00 5.76 41.86
CA VAL A 867 -5.34 6.16 41.39
C VAL A 867 -5.95 5.10 40.49
N LEU A 868 -5.16 4.50 39.60
CA LEU A 868 -5.62 3.56 38.57
C LEU A 868 -5.13 2.13 38.84
N PRO A 869 -5.90 1.09 38.42
CA PRO A 869 -5.46 -0.30 38.52
C PRO A 869 -4.30 -0.61 37.56
N GLU A 870 -3.69 -1.80 37.70
CA GLU A 870 -2.58 -2.23 36.82
C GLU A 870 -2.95 -2.23 35.33
N ARG A 871 -4.20 -2.59 35.01
CA ARG A 871 -4.72 -2.68 33.63
C ARG A 871 -5.82 -1.67 33.41
N ILE A 872 -5.59 -0.77 32.48
CA ILE A 872 -6.48 0.34 32.15
C ILE A 872 -6.98 0.22 30.70
N THR A 873 -8.05 0.94 30.41
CA THR A 873 -8.40 1.37 29.05
C THR A 873 -8.09 2.84 28.91
N VAL A 874 -7.75 3.25 27.70
CA VAL A 874 -7.56 4.66 27.31
C VAL A 874 -8.53 4.99 26.19
N GLY A 875 -9.02 6.22 26.17
CA GLY A 875 -9.98 6.62 25.16
C GLY A 875 -10.45 8.06 25.30
N PHE A 876 -11.48 8.38 24.53
CA PHE A 876 -12.12 9.68 24.51
C PHE A 876 -13.58 9.56 24.90
N SER A 877 -14.06 10.59 25.57
CA SER A 877 -15.46 10.73 25.94
C SER A 877 -15.94 12.14 25.66
N ALA A 878 -17.20 12.26 25.25
CA ALA A 878 -17.86 13.54 25.11
C ALA A 878 -19.33 13.40 25.45
N SER A 879 -19.95 14.50 25.87
CA SER A 879 -21.39 14.51 26.09
C SER A 879 -22.00 15.89 25.88
N THR A 880 -23.31 15.93 25.69
CA THR A 880 -24.07 17.18 25.51
C THR A 880 -25.10 17.33 26.63
N GLY A 881 -25.21 18.52 27.20
CA GLY A 881 -26.23 18.88 28.17
C GLY A 881 -27.43 19.59 27.53
N TRP A 882 -27.69 20.81 27.99
CA TRP A 882 -28.76 21.67 27.48
C TRP A 882 -28.45 22.29 26.11
N SER A 883 -27.16 22.42 25.78
CA SER A 883 -26.64 22.82 24.47
C SER A 883 -26.12 21.58 23.74
N ALA A 884 -26.27 21.55 22.41
CA ALA A 884 -25.83 20.42 21.58
C ALA A 884 -24.61 20.82 20.72
N GLU A 885 -23.63 19.93 20.71
CA GLU A 885 -22.37 20.04 19.96
C GLU A 885 -22.02 18.73 19.30
N ILE A 886 -21.24 18.82 18.24
CA ILE A 886 -20.65 17.69 17.54
C ILE A 886 -19.18 17.65 17.92
N HIS A 887 -18.80 16.54 18.56
CA HIS A 887 -17.43 16.24 18.97
C HIS A 887 -16.85 15.21 18.01
N ARG A 888 -15.80 15.59 17.27
CA ARG A 888 -15.12 14.71 16.32
C ARG A 888 -13.68 14.46 16.74
N LEU A 889 -13.29 13.20 16.77
CA LEU A 889 -11.89 12.78 16.87
C LEU A 889 -11.40 12.47 15.44
N ILE A 890 -10.32 13.14 15.04
CA ILE A 890 -9.79 13.15 13.67
C ILE A 890 -8.60 12.21 13.54
N SER A 891 -7.68 12.28 14.50
CA SER A 891 -6.50 11.41 14.56
C SER A 891 -6.20 11.03 16.01
N TRP A 892 -5.50 9.92 16.22
CA TRP A 892 -5.03 9.52 17.54
C TRP A 892 -3.78 8.65 17.47
N GLN A 893 -2.75 9.01 18.21
CA GLN A 893 -1.52 8.26 18.42
C GLN A 893 -1.27 8.11 19.92
N PHE A 894 -0.72 6.96 20.31
CA PHE A 894 -0.32 6.66 21.68
C PHE A 894 0.98 5.86 21.66
N ASP A 895 1.94 6.26 22.48
CA ASP A 895 3.25 5.63 22.62
C ASP A 895 3.59 5.50 24.10
N SER A 896 4.10 4.34 24.53
CA SER A 896 4.47 4.09 25.92
C SER A 896 5.83 3.41 26.08
N SER A 897 6.50 3.70 27.20
CA SER A 897 7.77 3.09 27.55
C SER A 897 7.60 1.67 28.08
N ASN A 898 8.67 0.87 27.99
CA ASN A 898 8.63 -0.53 28.39
C ASN A 898 8.67 -0.67 29.92
N LEU A 899 7.74 -1.43 30.52
CA LEU A 899 7.76 -1.74 31.96
C LEU A 899 9.04 -2.44 32.45
N GLU A 900 9.89 -2.98 31.57
CA GLU A 900 11.06 -3.80 31.96
C GLU A 900 12.43 -3.09 31.91
N ILE A 901 12.58 -1.97 31.19
CA ILE A 901 13.89 -1.30 31.04
C ILE A 901 14.07 -0.18 32.08
N GLY A 902 14.46 -0.54 33.31
CA GLY A 902 14.85 0.43 34.34
C GLY A 902 16.33 0.76 34.26
N GLU A 903 16.70 1.99 34.58
CA GLU A 903 18.04 2.57 34.54
C GLU A 903 19.17 1.63 34.97
N GLY A 904 20.13 1.44 34.05
CA GLY A 904 21.36 0.68 34.27
C GLY A 904 22.49 1.15 33.34
N LYS A 905 22.57 2.45 33.02
CA LYS A 905 23.74 3.05 32.36
C LYS A 905 24.64 3.75 33.37
N ALA A 906 25.11 3.00 34.36
CA ALA A 906 26.27 3.36 35.18
C ALA A 906 26.77 2.11 35.91
N GLU A 907 27.42 1.17 35.19
CA GLU A 907 28.43 0.21 35.74
C GLU A 907 28.86 -0.93 34.78
N LEU A 908 28.57 -0.88 33.47
CA LEU A 908 29.07 -1.89 32.52
C LEU A 908 30.22 -1.43 31.60
N SER A 909 31.03 -0.46 32.03
CA SER A 909 32.30 -0.10 31.37
C SER A 909 33.57 -0.59 32.11
N LYS A 910 33.46 -1.45 33.13
CA LYS A 910 34.64 -1.95 33.89
C LYS A 910 34.80 -3.46 34.02
N ARG A 911 34.07 -4.29 33.26
CA ARG A 911 34.18 -5.76 33.38
C ARG A 911 34.41 -6.56 32.11
N LYS A 912 34.89 -5.92 31.03
CA LYS A 912 35.30 -6.61 29.79
C LYS A 912 36.79 -6.51 29.43
N GLU A 913 37.65 -6.23 30.42
CA GLU A 913 39.12 -6.31 30.29
C GLU A 913 39.79 -7.40 31.15
N SER A 914 39.03 -8.30 31.79
CA SER A 914 39.61 -9.30 32.71
C SER A 914 39.44 -10.77 32.28
N ARG A 915 39.16 -11.07 31.00
CA ARG A 915 39.07 -12.46 30.51
C ARG A 915 39.67 -12.70 29.11
N ILE A 916 40.73 -11.95 28.76
CA ILE A 916 41.69 -12.35 27.71
C ILE A 916 43.01 -12.89 28.31
N GLY A 917 43.18 -12.84 29.63
CA GLY A 917 44.35 -13.40 30.32
C GLY A 917 44.02 -14.64 31.16
N LEU A 918 43.53 -15.75 30.57
CA LEU A 918 43.67 -17.09 31.19
C LEU A 918 43.33 -18.29 30.26
N VAL A 919 43.65 -18.22 28.96
CA VAL A 919 43.65 -19.41 28.06
C VAL A 919 44.95 -19.53 27.23
N VAL A 920 45.99 -18.74 27.52
CA VAL A 920 47.34 -18.89 26.92
C VAL A 920 48.37 -19.43 27.94
N GLY A 921 47.93 -20.23 28.92
CA GLY A 921 48.82 -20.66 29.99
C GLY A 921 48.47 -22.02 30.61
N LEU A 922 48.09 -23.01 29.78
CA LEU A 922 47.98 -24.40 30.24
C LEU A 922 48.12 -25.43 29.09
N VAL A 923 49.03 -25.14 28.16
CA VAL A 923 49.82 -26.08 27.35
C VAL A 923 51.11 -25.29 27.09
N VAL A 924 52.14 -25.36 27.94
CA VAL A 924 53.22 -26.34 27.94
C VAL A 924 53.95 -26.17 29.27
N GLY A 925 54.18 -27.25 30.02
CA GLY A 925 54.96 -27.14 31.26
C GLY A 925 55.19 -28.41 32.07
N LEU A 926 54.87 -29.60 31.56
CA LEU A 926 55.44 -30.86 32.03
C LEU A 926 56.11 -31.52 30.84
N GLY A 927 57.41 -31.29 30.71
CA GLY A 927 58.23 -31.80 29.63
C GLY A 927 59.59 -31.12 29.53
N VAL A 928 60.29 -30.93 30.65
CA VAL A 928 61.75 -30.73 30.62
C VAL A 928 62.38 -32.09 30.34
N LEU A 929 62.91 -32.28 29.13
CA LEU A 929 63.96 -33.25 28.80
C LEU A 929 64.54 -32.90 27.41
N GLY A 930 65.77 -32.38 27.38
CA GLY A 930 66.64 -32.42 26.19
C GLY A 930 67.25 -31.10 25.71
N CYS A 931 68.40 -30.73 26.32
CA CYS A 931 69.60 -30.06 25.76
C CYS A 931 69.42 -28.75 24.94
N GLY A 932 70.05 -27.61 25.27
CA GLY A 932 71.37 -27.39 25.85
C GLY A 932 72.32 -26.85 24.76
N ILE A 933 72.60 -25.54 24.79
CA ILE A 933 73.85 -24.79 24.53
C ILE A 933 73.50 -23.29 24.54
#